data_AF-A0A256XCP4-F1
#
_entry.id   AF-A0A256XCP4-F1
#
_cell.length_a   1.000
_cell.length_b   1.000
_cell.length_c   1.000
_cell.angle_alpha   90.00
_cell.angle_beta   90.00
_cell.angle_gamma   90.00
#
_symmetry.space_group_name_H-M   'P 1'
#
loop_
_entity.id
_entity.type
_entity.pdbx_description
1 polymer ?
#
loop_
_entity_poly.entity_id
_entity_poly.type
_entity_poly.pdbx_seq_one_letter_code
_entity_poly.pdbx_strand_id
1 'polypeptide(L)'
;MNMKIEGISDPIERFEDFIKSYRTEDGTYKYRVMLQKMSLTGSKSLVIDFEDLLRFDPELAKKTLENPEEFIKSASRAIKNVMLIEDPDYAKKIEKFYPRFKNLPEKISLRKIRSHHIGQLVAIDGIITRASEVKPQLIEAVFECQRCHEKIVVLQEEGKYTPPVQCTNPTCRRKGPFKLIVEESKFIDWQKIRVQERPEDLPPGQLPRFIDAYLKDDLVDIARPGDRVTVIGILKTSPEFGQRGRKTATFRVFIETNYVELTEKEAERLEIAPEEEQKILELAKDQWIHKKIIRSIAPSIYGYDDIKEAIALLLFGGVPKTLPDGMKIRGEPNILLVGDPGTAKSLTYSEHIIVIDNEKSFLFKPIGELIDAYMEKYRSYVERDGDTEILTLKKIGEKLYTVSISPISLEPELRPIKALIRHLAPKRVVIARTKRGREAILTKDHSLIGYDDGRLVAVKPKDALKMELLVPMLKKIPSQFRRVMDSINIGTRKLPLDWETGYLIGFFLGDGTVTLTSSGERIELSTCDNAIAHYIDRIFRTKLGTQAYIYRRVSDGLKTMYRIIVYERDIVKWFKANCIEACDIHTAKRKGYISRLKKVPEFAYNAPEEFISGLISGLLDSDGTILPSRYGVKKWRGEVTIATTSRNLAYGLSLLLTILGLTHTIKHRKTRYKGETKKYFKINIVDPAIPHVLKPLNEVKASRLLKVEATSIDYVDLIPIPQGLVTVVGILGMNRRNLGLRNKAAEFRGKAYRGYAGRRYASKMLTMLEELANRSKAGPLRELQTLKQLVNNDVMWDKLTEIIEVDITEIEPQHNKYVYDISVENHENFVGGLGQVFLHNSQLLRYVARIAPRGIYTSGKGSTAAGLTAAVIRDPETGGMSLEAGALVLSDRGVACLHGDSKVLIDNEIVSIGSLFDEQRSFRALSGGEVVEICELNVNTISMDSSLKTTPSRSLLIKRKKYNGEILEITLASGFKVKVTPDHKLIDGNTLEWKEAKEFKEGDFIVAPLKLPENKEDIYLLDIIPDNWLVILGKEEKMELKRKILATYKSLSEFNRKYNVSKDFLSGKSQIKAGKLRINVLNMAERLQGKS
;
A
#
# COMPACT_ATOMS: atom_id res chain seq x y z
N MET A 1 27.70 -55.25 15.52
CA MET A 1 28.39 -55.71 14.29
C MET A 1 29.35 -54.60 13.92
N ASN A 2 30.63 -54.74 14.26
CA ASN A 2 31.57 -53.62 14.23
C ASN A 2 32.16 -53.51 12.82
N MET A 3 31.73 -52.50 12.05
CA MET A 3 32.48 -52.07 10.88
C MET A 3 33.69 -51.26 11.35
N LYS A 4 34.89 -51.80 11.18
CA LYS A 4 36.11 -51.00 11.25
C LYS A 4 36.08 -50.02 10.08
N ILE A 5 36.21 -48.73 10.37
CA ILE A 5 36.48 -47.72 9.34
C ILE A 5 38.00 -47.76 9.11
N GLU A 6 38.42 -48.05 7.89
CA GLU A 6 39.84 -48.05 7.53
C GLU A 6 40.37 -46.61 7.39
N GLY A 7 41.61 -46.37 7.85
CA GLY A 7 42.44 -45.27 7.34
C GLY A 7 42.83 -44.12 8.29
N ILE A 8 42.35 -44.06 9.54
CA ILE A 8 42.65 -42.94 10.46
C ILE A 8 43.25 -43.48 11.78
N SER A 9 44.28 -42.83 12.30
CA SER A 9 44.76 -43.02 13.69
C SER A 9 43.67 -42.68 14.71
N ASP A 10 43.86 -42.98 16.01
CA ASP A 10 42.79 -42.79 17.00
C ASP A 10 42.32 -41.31 16.99
N PRO A 11 41.04 -41.04 16.66
CA PRO A 11 40.53 -39.67 16.62
C PRO A 11 40.57 -38.99 17.99
N ILE A 12 40.64 -39.75 19.09
CA ILE A 12 40.85 -39.21 20.44
C ILE A 12 42.26 -38.60 20.54
N GLU A 13 43.30 -39.32 20.12
CA GLU A 13 44.69 -38.84 20.15
C GLU A 13 44.86 -37.57 19.29
N ARG A 14 44.32 -37.54 18.06
CA ARG A 14 44.41 -36.35 17.19
C ARG A 14 43.71 -35.12 17.80
N PHE A 15 42.56 -35.30 18.46
CA PHE A 15 41.90 -34.21 19.19
C PHE A 15 42.68 -33.78 20.44
N GLU A 16 43.30 -34.71 21.17
CA GLU A 16 44.17 -34.37 22.29
C GLU A 16 45.38 -33.54 21.83
N ASP A 17 46.03 -33.95 20.75
CA ASP A 17 47.17 -33.23 20.19
C ASP A 17 46.78 -31.84 19.70
N PHE A 18 45.64 -31.69 19.00
CA PHE A 18 45.10 -30.38 18.63
C PHE A 18 44.91 -29.48 19.87
N ILE A 19 44.24 -29.97 20.91
CA ILE A 19 43.97 -29.21 22.15
C ILE A 19 45.28 -28.85 22.88
N LYS A 20 46.27 -29.76 22.90
CA LYS A 20 47.56 -29.58 23.58
C LYS A 20 48.54 -28.69 22.82
N SER A 21 48.52 -28.70 21.49
CA SER A 21 49.61 -28.18 20.65
C SER A 21 49.25 -26.98 19.77
N TYR A 22 47.97 -26.72 19.49
CA TYR A 22 47.55 -25.59 18.66
C TYR A 22 47.98 -24.23 19.26
N ARG A 23 48.55 -23.37 18.41
CA ARG A 23 49.06 -22.03 18.76
C ARG A 23 48.43 -20.96 17.86
N THR A 24 48.16 -19.79 18.43
CA THR A 24 47.83 -18.58 17.65
C THR A 24 49.06 -18.01 16.95
N GLU A 25 48.86 -17.02 16.07
CA GLU A 25 49.94 -16.25 15.42
C GLU A 25 50.87 -15.60 16.45
N ASP A 26 50.35 -15.18 17.61
CA ASP A 26 51.12 -14.68 18.77
C ASP A 26 51.84 -15.77 19.58
N GLY A 27 51.79 -17.03 19.14
CA GLY A 27 52.44 -18.18 19.79
C GLY A 27 51.72 -18.75 21.01
N THR A 28 50.53 -18.25 21.37
CA THR A 28 49.80 -18.66 22.59
C THR A 28 49.00 -19.95 22.39
N TYR A 29 48.97 -20.82 23.42
CA TYR A 29 48.20 -22.07 23.42
C TYR A 29 46.69 -21.81 23.69
N LYS A 30 45.96 -21.34 22.66
CA LYS A 30 44.54 -20.95 22.70
C LYS A 30 43.67 -21.90 23.53
N TYR A 31 43.71 -23.20 23.22
CA TYR A 31 42.81 -24.18 23.84
C TYR A 31 43.19 -24.55 25.28
N ARG A 32 44.47 -24.52 25.65
CA ARG A 32 44.86 -24.70 27.07
C ARG A 32 44.37 -23.55 27.94
N VAL A 33 44.51 -22.31 27.48
CA VAL A 33 43.99 -21.12 28.19
C VAL A 33 42.46 -21.19 28.33
N MET A 34 41.76 -21.65 27.28
CA MET A 34 40.31 -21.88 27.36
C MET A 34 39.93 -22.98 28.35
N LEU A 35 40.68 -24.09 28.42
CA LEU A 35 40.47 -25.17 29.40
C LEU A 35 40.70 -24.70 30.84
N GLN A 36 41.74 -23.92 31.10
CA GLN A 36 41.99 -23.33 32.42
C GLN A 36 40.84 -22.39 32.83
N LYS A 37 40.38 -21.53 31.90
CA LYS A 37 39.19 -20.70 32.12
C LYS A 37 37.92 -21.53 32.33
N MET A 38 37.80 -22.69 31.69
CA MET A 38 36.67 -23.61 31.83
C MET A 38 36.60 -24.19 33.25
N SER A 39 37.72 -24.65 33.84
CA SER A 39 37.76 -25.07 35.24
C SER A 39 37.41 -23.91 36.19
N LEU A 40 38.07 -22.74 36.04
CA LEU A 40 37.83 -21.57 36.89
C LEU A 40 36.38 -21.07 36.90
N THR A 41 35.66 -21.25 35.79
CA THR A 41 34.24 -20.84 35.66
C THR A 41 33.25 -21.97 35.96
N GLY A 42 33.72 -23.20 36.18
CA GLY A 42 32.87 -24.38 36.36
C GLY A 42 32.09 -24.80 35.11
N SER A 43 32.45 -24.31 33.93
CA SER A 43 31.77 -24.61 32.66
C SER A 43 32.07 -26.03 32.17
N LYS A 44 31.06 -26.73 31.63
CA LYS A 44 31.25 -28.08 31.04
C LYS A 44 31.65 -28.05 29.55
N SER A 45 31.76 -26.86 28.96
CA SER A 45 31.75 -26.68 27.51
C SER A 45 32.97 -25.93 26.99
N LEU A 46 33.69 -26.56 26.05
CA LEU A 46 34.84 -25.98 25.35
C LEU A 46 34.42 -25.54 23.95
N VAL A 47 34.55 -24.24 23.65
CA VAL A 47 34.26 -23.71 22.31
C VAL A 47 35.49 -23.90 21.42
N ILE A 48 35.31 -24.68 20.34
CA ILE A 48 36.35 -24.99 19.35
C ILE A 48 36.04 -24.21 18.06
N ASP A 49 37.03 -23.46 17.59
CA ASP A 49 36.98 -22.79 16.29
C ASP A 49 37.21 -23.81 15.19
N PHE A 50 36.26 -23.96 14.27
CA PHE A 50 36.36 -24.97 13.23
C PHE A 50 37.44 -24.62 12.18
N GLU A 51 37.74 -23.33 11.99
CA GLU A 51 38.90 -22.91 11.19
C GLU A 51 40.23 -23.37 11.78
N ASP A 52 40.42 -23.29 13.10
CA ASP A 52 41.64 -23.75 13.76
C ASP A 52 41.84 -25.25 13.53
N LEU A 53 40.76 -26.03 13.69
CA LEU A 53 40.75 -27.47 13.45
C LEU A 53 41.07 -27.79 11.98
N LEU A 54 40.49 -27.05 11.04
CA LEU A 54 40.73 -27.21 9.60
C LEU A 54 42.17 -26.84 9.21
N ARG A 55 42.78 -25.83 9.85
CA ARG A 55 44.18 -25.43 9.63
C ARG A 55 45.18 -26.42 10.23
N PHE A 56 44.86 -27.00 11.38
CA PHE A 56 45.71 -27.98 12.06
C PHE A 56 45.62 -29.38 11.42
N ASP A 57 44.38 -29.84 11.16
CA ASP A 57 44.10 -31.19 10.68
C ASP A 57 42.85 -31.20 9.76
N PRO A 58 43.06 -31.00 8.43
CA PRO A 58 41.96 -30.98 7.47
C PRO A 58 41.15 -32.27 7.38
N GLU A 59 41.76 -33.42 7.68
CA GLU A 59 41.11 -34.73 7.62
C GLU A 59 40.18 -34.93 8.82
N LEU A 60 40.67 -34.62 10.03
CA LEU A 60 39.88 -34.64 11.26
C LEU A 60 38.70 -33.66 11.18
N ALA A 61 38.94 -32.46 10.64
CA ALA A 61 37.89 -31.50 10.37
C ALA A 61 36.83 -32.08 9.41
N LYS A 62 37.23 -32.56 8.23
CA LYS A 62 36.31 -33.14 7.24
C LYS A 62 35.45 -34.28 7.84
N LYS A 63 36.06 -35.18 8.60
CA LYS A 63 35.33 -36.28 9.26
C LYS A 63 34.38 -35.82 10.36
N THR A 64 34.70 -34.72 11.04
CA THR A 64 33.81 -34.09 12.02
C THR A 64 32.55 -33.49 11.35
N LEU A 65 32.62 -33.06 10.08
CA LEU A 65 31.43 -32.64 9.31
C LEU A 65 30.62 -33.83 8.78
N GLU A 66 31.30 -34.86 8.27
CA GLU A 66 30.68 -36.06 7.66
C GLU A 66 30.03 -37.01 8.68
N ASN A 67 30.65 -37.18 9.86
CA ASN A 67 30.22 -38.11 10.91
C ASN A 67 30.32 -37.46 12.32
N PRO A 68 29.57 -36.37 12.59
CA PRO A 68 29.70 -35.60 13.83
C PRO A 68 29.40 -36.41 15.09
N GLU A 69 28.46 -37.36 15.08
CA GLU A 69 28.07 -38.08 16.31
C GLU A 69 29.22 -38.87 16.94
N GLU A 70 30.11 -39.44 16.13
CA GLU A 70 31.27 -40.19 16.59
C GLU A 70 32.39 -39.23 16.98
N PHE A 71 32.69 -38.25 16.13
CA PHE A 71 33.80 -37.31 16.35
C PHE A 71 33.55 -36.35 17.52
N ILE A 72 32.30 -35.95 17.80
CA ILE A 72 31.93 -35.21 19.02
C ILE A 72 32.15 -36.07 20.28
N LYS A 73 31.89 -37.38 20.23
CA LYS A 73 32.16 -38.29 21.36
C LYS A 73 33.67 -38.46 21.59
N SER A 74 34.46 -38.55 20.50
CA SER A 74 35.92 -38.61 20.58
C SER A 74 36.52 -37.31 21.13
N ALA A 75 36.08 -36.14 20.64
CA ALA A 75 36.50 -34.84 21.16
C ALA A 75 36.10 -34.63 22.64
N SER A 76 34.92 -35.09 23.05
CA SER A 76 34.48 -35.08 24.46
C SER A 76 35.41 -35.90 25.37
N ARG A 77 35.88 -37.07 24.90
CA ARG A 77 36.88 -37.89 25.59
C ARG A 77 38.26 -37.22 25.62
N ALA A 78 38.72 -36.67 24.50
CA ALA A 78 39.99 -35.95 24.42
C ALA A 78 40.04 -34.77 25.40
N ILE A 79 38.98 -33.96 25.48
CA ILE A 79 38.84 -32.88 26.48
C ILE A 79 38.97 -33.44 27.91
N LYS A 80 38.31 -34.56 28.21
CA LYS A 80 38.40 -35.20 29.54
C LYS A 80 39.81 -35.68 29.86
N ASN A 81 40.51 -36.29 28.90
CA ASN A 81 41.88 -36.77 29.06
C ASN A 81 42.87 -35.61 29.27
N VAL A 82 42.73 -34.52 28.52
CA VAL A 82 43.56 -33.31 28.73
C VAL A 82 43.24 -32.67 30.09
N MET A 83 41.97 -32.58 30.47
CA MET A 83 41.58 -32.03 31.77
C MET A 83 42.04 -32.89 32.95
N LEU A 84 42.13 -34.22 32.82
CA LEU A 84 42.72 -35.09 33.84
C LEU A 84 44.22 -34.80 34.10
N ILE A 85 44.90 -34.09 33.19
CA ILE A 85 46.30 -33.66 33.33
C ILE A 85 46.38 -32.23 33.89
N GLU A 86 45.58 -31.29 33.36
CA GLU A 86 45.60 -29.88 33.77
C GLU A 86 44.87 -29.62 35.11
N ASP A 87 43.75 -30.29 35.38
CA ASP A 87 42.96 -30.20 36.63
C ASP A 87 42.25 -31.54 36.95
N PRO A 88 42.95 -32.47 37.64
CA PRO A 88 42.44 -33.81 37.91
C PRO A 88 41.15 -33.85 38.75
N ASP A 89 40.93 -32.87 39.61
CA ASP A 89 39.81 -32.88 40.56
C ASP A 89 38.54 -32.30 39.92
N TYR A 90 38.68 -31.28 39.07
CA TYR A 90 37.60 -30.84 38.19
C TYR A 90 37.18 -31.94 37.21
N ALA A 91 38.16 -32.61 36.58
CA ALA A 91 37.90 -33.66 35.59
C ALA A 91 37.22 -34.93 36.15
N LYS A 92 37.41 -35.24 37.45
CA LYS A 92 36.68 -36.30 38.16
C LYS A 92 35.25 -35.90 38.52
N LYS A 93 35.02 -34.62 38.84
CA LYS A 93 33.71 -34.09 39.25
C LYS A 93 32.71 -34.00 38.10
N ILE A 94 33.19 -33.79 36.87
CA ILE A 94 32.35 -33.68 35.67
C ILE A 94 32.24 -35.04 34.96
N GLU A 95 31.01 -35.57 34.83
CA GLU A 95 30.78 -36.83 34.10
C GLU A 95 31.17 -36.71 32.62
N LYS A 96 30.73 -35.63 31.96
CA LYS A 96 30.83 -35.41 30.50
C LYS A 96 31.12 -33.95 30.17
N PHE A 97 32.04 -33.73 29.21
CA PHE A 97 32.35 -32.42 28.63
C PHE A 97 31.73 -32.26 27.23
N TYR A 98 31.42 -31.03 26.82
CA TYR A 98 30.81 -30.74 25.51
C TYR A 98 31.75 -29.94 24.60
N PRO A 99 32.21 -30.52 23.46
CA PRO A 99 32.92 -29.77 22.42
C PRO A 99 31.92 -28.96 21.57
N ARG A 100 31.98 -27.64 21.66
CA ARG A 100 31.07 -26.68 21.00
C ARG A 100 31.76 -26.09 19.78
N PHE A 101 31.48 -26.61 18.58
CA PHE A 101 32.08 -26.13 17.33
C PHE A 101 31.40 -24.84 16.82
N LYS A 102 32.21 -23.80 16.53
CA LYS A 102 31.79 -22.55 15.88
C LYS A 102 32.53 -22.32 14.55
N ASN A 103 32.11 -21.34 13.75
CA ASN A 103 32.78 -20.97 12.48
C ASN A 103 32.93 -22.11 11.45
N LEU A 104 31.84 -22.86 11.18
CA LEU A 104 31.85 -23.85 10.08
C LEU A 104 32.07 -23.18 8.71
N PRO A 105 32.76 -23.85 7.77
CA PRO A 105 33.18 -23.24 6.50
C PRO A 105 32.03 -22.99 5.51
N GLU A 106 30.90 -23.70 5.63
CA GLU A 106 29.71 -23.47 4.82
C GLU A 106 28.47 -23.20 5.68
N LYS A 107 27.77 -22.11 5.38
CA LYS A 107 26.47 -21.75 5.95
C LYS A 107 25.35 -22.11 4.98
N ILE A 108 24.41 -22.94 5.42
CA ILE A 108 23.35 -23.51 4.59
C ILE A 108 22.05 -22.74 4.82
N SER A 109 21.50 -22.17 3.74
CA SER A 109 20.15 -21.58 3.76
C SER A 109 19.08 -22.67 3.98
N LEU A 110 18.06 -22.37 4.81
CA LEU A 110 16.92 -23.25 5.09
C LEU A 110 16.23 -23.79 3.81
N ARG A 111 16.20 -23.02 2.72
CA ARG A 111 15.74 -23.47 1.38
C ARG A 111 16.62 -24.52 0.70
N LYS A 112 17.92 -24.55 0.99
CA LYS A 112 18.91 -25.46 0.39
C LYS A 112 19.02 -26.80 1.11
N ILE A 113 18.45 -26.94 2.31
CA ILE A 113 18.43 -28.21 3.06
C ILE A 113 17.77 -29.33 2.22
N ARG A 114 18.46 -30.46 2.11
CA ARG A 114 18.10 -31.66 1.32
C ARG A 114 18.55 -32.92 2.06
N SER A 115 18.05 -34.07 1.62
CA SER A 115 18.32 -35.38 2.23
C SER A 115 19.80 -35.73 2.41
N HIS A 116 20.70 -35.28 1.54
CA HIS A 116 22.15 -35.55 1.68
C HIS A 116 22.82 -34.84 2.87
N HIS A 117 22.17 -33.85 3.49
CA HIS A 117 22.68 -33.19 4.70
C HIS A 117 22.30 -33.94 5.99
N ILE A 118 21.44 -34.95 5.91
CA ILE A 118 20.97 -35.70 7.10
C ILE A 118 22.15 -36.46 7.71
N GLY A 119 22.35 -36.32 9.02
CA GLY A 119 23.47 -36.89 9.76
C GLY A 119 24.74 -36.02 9.77
N GLN A 120 24.82 -34.97 8.94
CA GLN A 120 25.97 -34.08 8.86
C GLN A 120 25.87 -32.91 9.84
N LEU A 121 27.01 -32.30 10.18
CA LEU A 121 27.08 -31.06 10.96
C LEU A 121 26.86 -29.86 10.04
N VAL A 122 25.80 -29.08 10.29
CA VAL A 122 25.39 -27.96 9.45
C VAL A 122 25.32 -26.66 10.25
N ALA A 123 25.65 -25.54 9.62
CA ALA A 123 25.46 -24.19 10.15
C ALA A 123 24.31 -23.50 9.39
N ILE A 124 23.32 -22.98 10.12
CA ILE A 124 22.11 -22.37 9.55
C ILE A 124 21.86 -21.01 10.21
N ASP A 125 21.82 -19.96 9.40
CA ASP A 125 21.44 -18.61 9.83
C ASP A 125 19.92 -18.43 9.85
N GLY A 126 19.39 -17.73 10.85
CA GLY A 126 17.97 -17.37 10.91
C GLY A 126 17.60 -16.44 12.06
N ILE A 127 16.29 -16.32 12.29
CA ILE A 127 15.69 -15.58 13.41
C ILE A 127 14.88 -16.57 14.25
N ILE A 128 15.04 -16.56 15.57
CA ILE A 128 14.19 -17.35 16.45
C ILE A 128 12.79 -16.72 16.46
N THR A 129 11.76 -17.46 16.05
CA THR A 129 10.37 -16.97 16.09
C THR A 129 9.57 -17.53 17.25
N ARG A 130 9.96 -18.69 17.78
CA ARG A 130 9.35 -19.33 18.94
C ARG A 130 10.39 -20.02 19.81
N ALA A 131 10.18 -20.02 21.13
CA ALA A 131 10.94 -20.81 22.09
C ALA A 131 9.97 -21.47 23.09
N SER A 132 10.16 -22.75 23.39
CA SER A 132 9.41 -23.45 24.43
C SER A 132 9.89 -23.06 25.83
N GLU A 133 9.07 -23.33 26.83
CA GLU A 133 9.55 -23.51 28.21
C GLU A 133 10.66 -24.56 28.27
N VAL A 134 11.55 -24.41 29.26
CA VAL A 134 12.57 -25.40 29.62
C VAL A 134 11.90 -26.59 30.29
N LYS A 135 12.26 -27.81 29.88
CA LYS A 135 11.70 -29.06 30.40
C LYS A 135 12.81 -30.06 30.72
N PRO A 136 12.71 -30.86 31.80
CA PRO A 136 13.63 -31.94 32.06
C PRO A 136 13.37 -33.11 31.10
N GLN A 137 14.37 -33.47 30.29
CA GLN A 137 14.37 -34.66 29.44
C GLN A 137 15.03 -35.82 30.19
N LEU A 138 14.30 -36.92 30.34
CA LEU A 138 14.78 -38.18 30.92
C LEU A 138 15.79 -38.86 29.97
N ILE A 139 17.02 -39.11 30.44
CA ILE A 139 18.08 -39.78 29.67
C ILE A 139 18.41 -41.19 30.20
N GLU A 140 18.43 -41.36 31.52
CA GLU A 140 18.62 -42.65 32.20
C GLU A 140 17.42 -42.86 33.12
N ALA A 141 16.59 -43.84 32.79
CA ALA A 141 15.39 -44.17 33.56
C ALA A 141 15.67 -45.38 34.47
N VAL A 142 15.50 -45.19 35.77
CA VAL A 142 15.62 -46.28 36.76
C VAL A 142 14.24 -46.87 37.02
N PHE A 143 14.06 -48.13 36.64
CA PHE A 143 12.81 -48.86 36.81
C PHE A 143 12.90 -49.90 37.93
N GLU A 144 11.95 -49.88 38.85
CA GLU A 144 11.77 -50.89 39.88
C GLU A 144 10.83 -52.00 39.37
N CYS A 145 11.27 -53.27 39.42
CA CYS A 145 10.38 -54.40 39.20
C CYS A 145 9.46 -54.62 40.40
N GLN A 146 8.16 -54.36 40.26
CA GLN A 146 7.16 -54.49 41.34
C GLN A 146 6.89 -55.94 41.82
N ARG A 147 7.73 -56.91 41.42
CA ARG A 147 7.64 -58.33 41.80
C ARG A 147 8.87 -58.84 42.55
N CYS A 148 10.03 -58.21 42.37
CA CYS A 148 11.29 -58.62 43.01
C CYS A 148 12.15 -57.43 43.46
N HIS A 149 11.64 -56.20 43.33
CA HIS A 149 12.27 -54.94 43.69
C HIS A 149 13.64 -54.65 43.03
N GLU A 150 14.01 -55.45 42.02
CA GLU A 150 15.20 -55.21 41.20
C GLU A 150 15.13 -53.86 40.49
N LYS A 151 16.23 -53.10 40.55
CA LYS A 151 16.39 -51.82 39.85
C LYS A 151 17.00 -52.06 38.48
N ILE A 152 16.39 -51.47 37.46
CA ILE A 152 16.72 -51.67 36.06
C ILE A 152 16.98 -50.31 35.42
N VAL A 153 18.24 -49.99 35.17
CA VAL A 153 18.61 -48.77 34.45
C VAL A 153 18.38 -49.00 32.95
N VAL A 154 17.57 -48.15 32.32
CA VAL A 154 17.28 -48.19 30.89
C VAL A 154 17.57 -46.81 30.29
N LEU A 155 18.60 -46.74 29.44
CA LEU A 155 18.87 -45.57 28.60
C LEU A 155 17.65 -45.29 27.71
N GLN A 156 17.17 -44.04 27.72
CA GLN A 156 16.01 -43.63 26.96
C GLN A 156 16.42 -43.09 25.59
N GLU A 157 15.71 -43.48 24.54
CA GLU A 157 15.84 -42.87 23.22
C GLU A 157 15.09 -41.53 23.17
N GLU A 158 15.57 -40.59 22.36
CA GLU A 158 14.91 -39.29 22.19
C GLU A 158 13.46 -39.45 21.71
N GLY A 159 12.55 -38.77 22.42
CA GLY A 159 11.12 -38.80 22.12
C GLY A 159 10.40 -40.12 22.44
N LYS A 160 11.06 -41.11 23.04
CA LYS A 160 10.43 -42.40 23.41
C LYS A 160 10.71 -42.81 24.85
N TYR A 161 9.67 -42.77 25.67
CA TYR A 161 9.66 -43.49 26.94
C TYR A 161 9.62 -45.01 26.68
N THR A 162 10.72 -45.68 26.98
CA THR A 162 10.93 -47.11 26.71
C THR A 162 11.13 -47.85 28.04
N PRO A 163 10.08 -48.51 28.57
CA PRO A 163 10.21 -49.34 29.77
C PRO A 163 10.95 -50.66 29.46
N PRO A 164 11.57 -51.30 30.46
CA PRO A 164 12.25 -52.58 30.26
C PRO A 164 11.26 -53.67 29.82
N VAL A 165 11.66 -54.47 28.83
CA VAL A 165 10.81 -55.54 28.27
C VAL A 165 10.62 -56.70 29.26
N GLN A 166 11.62 -56.96 30.09
CA GLN A 166 11.63 -58.01 31.12
C GLN A 166 12.58 -57.64 32.26
N CYS A 167 12.42 -58.27 33.43
CA CYS A 167 13.29 -58.04 34.57
C CYS A 167 14.71 -58.55 34.32
N THR A 168 15.73 -57.77 34.67
CA THR A 168 17.15 -58.15 34.58
C THR A 168 17.56 -59.20 35.62
N ASN A 169 16.92 -59.22 36.79
CA ASN A 169 17.17 -60.23 37.82
C ASN A 169 17.06 -61.66 37.23
N PRO A 170 18.14 -62.47 37.28
CA PRO A 170 18.15 -63.81 36.69
C PRO A 170 17.09 -64.77 37.23
N THR A 171 16.66 -64.58 38.49
CA THR A 171 15.63 -65.42 39.14
C THR A 171 14.20 -64.97 38.80
N CYS A 172 13.99 -63.70 38.43
CA CYS A 172 12.68 -63.20 38.07
C CYS A 172 12.41 -63.39 36.57
N ARG A 173 13.16 -62.70 35.69
CA ARG A 173 13.00 -62.66 34.21
C ARG A 173 11.55 -62.45 33.67
N ARG A 174 10.56 -62.13 34.51
CA ARG A 174 9.17 -61.91 34.09
C ARG A 174 8.99 -60.55 33.43
N LYS A 175 7.96 -60.45 32.57
CA LYS A 175 7.51 -59.19 31.97
C LYS A 175 6.51 -58.49 32.90
N GLY A 176 6.92 -57.34 33.43
CA GLY A 176 6.08 -56.36 34.14
C GLY A 176 5.43 -56.81 35.46
N PRO A 177 4.79 -55.88 36.20
CA PRO A 177 4.83 -54.42 35.98
C PRO A 177 6.14 -53.78 36.50
N PHE A 178 6.53 -52.66 35.89
CA PHE A 178 7.71 -51.87 36.26
C PHE A 178 7.27 -50.44 36.62
N LYS A 179 7.86 -49.87 37.67
CA LYS A 179 7.59 -48.52 38.15
C LYS A 179 8.84 -47.65 37.94
N LEU A 180 8.69 -46.44 37.41
CA LEU A 180 9.81 -45.49 37.33
C LEU A 180 10.12 -44.94 38.73
N ILE A 181 11.39 -44.97 39.14
CA ILE A 181 11.91 -44.21 40.28
C ILE A 181 12.47 -42.90 39.71
N VAL A 182 11.80 -41.79 39.97
CA VAL A 182 12.17 -40.48 39.41
C VAL A 182 13.43 -39.96 40.09
N GLU A 183 13.56 -40.22 41.39
CA GLU A 183 14.62 -39.75 42.28
C GLU A 183 16.01 -40.32 41.94
N GLU A 184 16.05 -41.49 41.31
CA GLU A 184 17.29 -42.16 40.88
C GLU A 184 17.54 -42.06 39.37
N SER A 185 16.59 -41.46 38.63
CA SER A 185 16.69 -41.27 37.18
C SER A 185 17.46 -39.98 36.85
N LYS A 186 18.26 -39.99 35.78
CA LYS A 186 18.96 -38.78 35.32
C LYS A 186 18.14 -38.00 34.29
N PHE A 187 18.05 -36.70 34.51
CA PHE A 187 17.42 -35.73 33.63
C PHE A 187 18.46 -34.71 33.13
N ILE A 188 18.23 -34.16 31.95
CA ILE A 188 18.95 -32.99 31.43
C ILE A 188 17.94 -31.91 31.03
N ASP A 189 18.32 -30.64 31.15
CA ASP A 189 17.46 -29.56 30.65
C ASP A 189 17.37 -29.62 29.12
N TRP A 190 16.16 -29.42 28.62
CA TRP A 190 15.82 -29.48 27.20
C TRP A 190 14.90 -28.31 26.83
N GLN A 191 15.16 -27.70 25.68
CA GLN A 191 14.33 -26.64 25.13
C GLN A 191 14.26 -26.75 23.61
N LYS A 192 13.12 -26.38 23.04
CA LYS A 192 12.90 -26.34 21.59
C LYS A 192 12.75 -24.90 21.13
N ILE A 193 13.53 -24.53 20.13
CA ILE A 193 13.42 -23.25 19.42
C ILE A 193 13.01 -23.46 17.97
N ARG A 194 12.35 -22.47 17.38
CA ARG A 194 12.02 -22.42 15.95
C ARG A 194 12.84 -21.33 15.27
N VAL A 195 13.66 -21.72 14.32
CA VAL A 195 14.53 -20.83 13.54
C VAL A 195 13.90 -20.62 12.17
N GLN A 196 13.65 -19.38 11.80
CA GLN A 196 13.04 -18.97 10.52
C GLN A 196 14.05 -18.24 9.63
N GLU A 197 13.87 -18.32 8.31
CA GLU A 197 14.61 -17.49 7.35
C GLU A 197 14.50 -15.99 7.67
N ARG A 198 15.62 -15.27 7.50
CA ARG A 198 15.66 -13.80 7.64
C ARG A 198 14.80 -13.18 6.54
N PRO A 199 13.98 -12.14 6.83
CA PRO A 199 13.16 -11.47 5.82
C PRO A 199 13.96 -10.91 4.63
N GLU A 200 15.21 -10.50 4.87
CA GLU A 200 16.17 -10.06 3.86
C GLU A 200 16.46 -11.14 2.78
N ASP A 201 16.47 -12.42 3.15
CA ASP A 201 16.83 -13.55 2.27
C ASP A 201 15.64 -14.07 1.43
N LEU A 202 14.46 -13.44 1.53
CA LEU A 202 13.23 -13.94 0.92
C LEU A 202 13.03 -13.49 -0.53
N PRO A 203 12.81 -14.41 -1.48
CA PRO A 203 12.34 -14.06 -2.82
C PRO A 203 10.98 -13.33 -2.75
N PRO A 204 10.77 -12.26 -3.54
CA PRO A 204 9.58 -11.43 -3.44
C PRO A 204 8.29 -12.23 -3.66
N GLY A 205 7.40 -12.20 -2.66
CA GLY A 205 6.10 -12.88 -2.70
C GLY A 205 6.11 -14.34 -2.22
N GLN A 206 7.20 -14.84 -1.63
CA GLN A 206 7.24 -16.20 -1.05
C GLN A 206 7.19 -16.19 0.47
N LEU A 207 6.56 -17.22 1.05
CA LEU A 207 6.55 -17.43 2.51
C LEU A 207 7.94 -17.87 3.01
N PRO A 208 8.39 -17.41 4.20
CA PRO A 208 9.62 -17.88 4.83
C PRO A 208 9.52 -19.34 5.25
N ARG A 209 10.64 -20.07 5.18
CA ARG A 209 10.77 -21.41 5.77
C ARG A 209 11.28 -21.34 7.20
N PHE A 210 11.03 -22.39 7.96
CA PHE A 210 11.56 -22.58 9.31
C PHE A 210 12.03 -24.03 9.52
N ILE A 211 12.87 -24.22 10.53
CA ILE A 211 13.25 -25.51 11.09
C ILE A 211 13.17 -25.43 12.62
N ASP A 212 12.87 -26.55 13.27
CA ASP A 212 12.96 -26.64 14.73
C ASP A 212 14.36 -27.13 15.12
N ALA A 213 14.92 -26.53 16.17
CA ALA A 213 16.21 -26.92 16.74
C ALA A 213 16.05 -27.20 18.24
N TYR A 214 16.74 -28.23 18.73
CA TYR A 214 16.69 -28.64 20.13
C TYR A 214 17.98 -28.25 20.85
N LEU A 215 17.82 -27.56 21.98
CA LEU A 215 18.86 -27.11 22.90
C LEU A 215 18.87 -28.03 24.12
N LYS A 216 20.04 -28.29 24.70
CA LYS A 216 20.23 -29.21 25.83
C LYS A 216 21.28 -28.67 26.81
N ASP A 217 21.11 -28.98 28.11
CA ASP A 217 22.04 -28.63 29.20
C ASP A 217 22.46 -27.14 29.10
N ASP A 218 23.74 -26.84 28.91
CA ASP A 218 24.31 -25.49 28.82
C ASP A 218 23.82 -24.62 27.64
N LEU A 219 23.14 -25.18 26.64
CA LEU A 219 22.61 -24.40 25.50
C LEU A 219 21.21 -23.83 25.70
N VAL A 220 20.53 -24.21 26.79
CA VAL A 220 19.16 -23.78 27.09
C VAL A 220 19.12 -22.30 27.52
N ASP A 221 18.07 -21.58 27.10
CA ASP A 221 17.81 -20.15 27.39
C ASP A 221 18.89 -19.15 26.89
N ILE A 222 19.80 -19.59 26.01
CA ILE A 222 20.82 -18.71 25.39
C ILE A 222 20.21 -17.62 24.50
N ALA A 223 19.09 -17.89 23.83
CA ALA A 223 18.55 -17.03 22.77
C ALA A 223 17.01 -16.96 22.80
N ARG A 224 16.46 -15.77 22.51
CA ARG A 224 15.04 -15.42 22.72
C ARG A 224 14.28 -15.24 21.40
N PRO A 225 12.94 -15.37 21.41
CA PRO A 225 12.12 -15.02 20.25
C PRO A 225 12.34 -13.56 19.80
N GLY A 226 12.81 -13.40 18.56
CA GLY A 226 13.24 -12.13 17.95
C GLY A 226 14.74 -12.07 17.65
N ASP A 227 15.57 -12.90 18.29
CA ASP A 227 17.02 -12.86 18.13
C ASP A 227 17.47 -13.48 16.80
N ARG A 228 18.52 -12.90 16.21
CA ARG A 228 19.24 -13.45 15.06
C ARG A 228 20.28 -14.45 15.56
N VAL A 229 20.32 -15.63 14.96
CA VAL A 229 21.21 -16.73 15.38
C VAL A 229 21.84 -17.44 14.19
N THR A 230 23.09 -17.85 14.35
CA THR A 230 23.69 -18.97 13.62
C THR A 230 23.53 -20.21 14.50
N VAL A 231 22.73 -21.17 14.06
CA VAL A 231 22.56 -22.46 14.76
C VAL A 231 23.42 -23.51 14.08
N ILE A 232 24.37 -24.08 14.82
CA ILE A 232 25.25 -25.16 14.36
C ILE A 232 24.81 -26.45 15.04
N GLY A 233 24.56 -27.50 14.27
CA GLY A 233 24.10 -28.77 14.82
C GLY A 233 23.98 -29.90 13.81
N ILE A 234 23.61 -31.07 14.30
CA ILE A 234 23.45 -32.27 13.49
C ILE A 234 22.03 -32.29 12.92
N LEU A 235 21.90 -32.39 11.60
CA LEU A 235 20.59 -32.45 10.96
C LEU A 235 19.99 -33.87 11.11
N LYS A 236 18.96 -34.00 11.95
CA LYS A 236 18.32 -35.28 12.28
C LYS A 236 16.89 -35.37 11.73
N THR A 237 16.35 -36.59 11.71
CA THR A 237 14.98 -36.85 11.29
C THR A 237 14.21 -37.68 12.31
N SER A 238 12.91 -37.42 12.40
CA SER A 238 11.95 -38.22 13.18
C SER A 238 10.76 -38.61 12.29
N PRO A 239 10.19 -39.82 12.46
CA PRO A 239 9.01 -40.21 11.71
C PRO A 239 7.81 -39.34 12.13
N GLU A 240 7.02 -38.89 11.17
CA GLU A 240 5.76 -38.22 11.47
C GLU A 240 4.70 -39.24 11.92
N PHE A 241 3.87 -38.84 12.88
CA PHE A 241 2.72 -39.60 13.35
C PHE A 241 1.44 -38.95 12.80
N GLY A 242 0.73 -39.65 11.92
CA GLY A 242 -0.58 -39.17 11.44
C GLY A 242 -1.64 -39.17 12.56
N GLN A 243 -2.80 -38.56 12.30
CA GLN A 243 -3.93 -38.37 13.25
C GLN A 243 -4.49 -39.63 13.95
N ARG A 244 -3.96 -40.83 13.66
CA ARG A 244 -4.31 -42.11 14.31
C ARG A 244 -3.08 -42.92 14.74
N GLY A 245 -1.93 -42.28 14.96
CA GLY A 245 -0.68 -42.94 15.38
C GLY A 245 -0.03 -43.86 14.32
N ARG A 246 -0.56 -43.89 13.09
CA ARG A 246 0.08 -44.58 11.97
C ARG A 246 1.33 -43.80 11.55
N LYS A 247 2.46 -44.50 11.46
CA LYS A 247 3.72 -43.98 10.91
C LYS A 247 3.49 -43.62 9.44
N THR A 248 3.75 -42.38 9.05
CA THR A 248 3.79 -41.97 7.64
C THR A 248 5.16 -42.26 7.04
N ALA A 249 5.23 -42.32 5.70
CA ALA A 249 6.50 -42.38 4.97
C ALA A 249 7.23 -41.02 4.91
N THR A 250 6.58 -39.95 5.39
CA THR A 250 7.18 -38.63 5.58
C THR A 250 7.87 -38.55 6.94
N PHE A 251 9.05 -37.95 6.94
CA PHE A 251 9.88 -37.72 8.11
C PHE A 251 10.06 -36.22 8.31
N ARG A 252 9.96 -35.79 9.56
CA ARG A 252 10.23 -34.42 9.98
C ARG A 252 11.73 -34.23 10.14
N VAL A 253 12.26 -33.09 9.69
CA VAL A 253 13.69 -32.73 9.83
C VAL A 253 13.83 -31.69 10.95
N PHE A 254 14.81 -31.87 11.82
CA PHE A 254 15.14 -30.96 12.93
C PHE A 254 16.66 -30.90 13.14
N ILE A 255 17.13 -29.91 13.91
CA ILE A 255 18.55 -29.79 14.28
C ILE A 255 18.72 -30.23 15.73
N GLU A 256 19.62 -31.19 16.00
CA GLU A 256 20.18 -31.35 17.34
C GLU A 256 21.35 -30.38 17.50
N THR A 257 21.19 -29.38 18.37
CA THR A 257 22.10 -28.23 18.39
C THR A 257 23.42 -28.56 19.08
N ASN A 258 24.51 -28.31 18.38
CA ASN A 258 25.85 -28.39 18.94
C ASN A 258 26.34 -27.04 19.48
N TYR A 259 25.98 -25.92 18.85
CA TYR A 259 26.32 -24.57 19.28
C TYR A 259 25.31 -23.54 18.75
N VAL A 260 25.06 -22.47 19.51
CA VAL A 260 24.26 -21.31 19.09
C VAL A 260 25.13 -20.08 19.22
N GLU A 261 25.20 -19.30 18.14
CA GLU A 261 25.88 -18.01 18.13
C GLU A 261 24.84 -16.90 17.94
N LEU A 262 24.72 -16.01 18.92
CA LEU A 262 23.91 -14.80 18.80
C LEU A 262 24.56 -13.86 17.78
N THR A 263 23.91 -13.69 16.63
CA THR A 263 24.43 -12.84 15.56
C THR A 263 23.97 -11.40 15.79
N GLU A 264 24.73 -10.63 16.57
CA GLU A 264 24.64 -9.18 16.47
C GLU A 264 25.00 -8.76 15.04
N LYS A 265 24.38 -7.68 14.54
CA LYS A 265 24.85 -7.04 13.30
C LYS A 265 26.18 -6.36 13.59
N GLU A 266 27.28 -7.11 13.50
CA GLU A 266 28.29 -6.63 12.57
C GLU A 266 27.57 -6.52 11.22
N ALA A 267 27.36 -5.30 10.74
CA ALA A 267 27.11 -5.13 9.31
C ALA A 267 28.25 -5.85 8.59
N GLU A 268 27.93 -6.57 7.50
CA GLU A 268 28.95 -7.19 6.65
C GLU A 268 30.09 -6.19 6.51
N ARG A 269 31.29 -6.56 6.99
CA ARG A 269 32.45 -5.67 6.90
C ARG A 269 32.80 -5.58 5.43
N LEU A 270 32.14 -4.65 4.74
CA LEU A 270 32.56 -4.09 3.48
C LEU A 270 33.97 -3.59 3.73
N GLU A 271 34.95 -4.33 3.21
CA GLU A 271 36.32 -3.86 3.13
C GLU A 271 36.34 -2.67 2.18
N ILE A 272 36.15 -1.48 2.75
CA ILE A 272 36.14 -0.22 2.02
C ILE A 272 37.53 -0.08 1.41
N ALA A 273 37.63 -0.10 0.08
CA ALA A 273 38.92 0.12 -0.57
C ALA A 273 39.43 1.52 -0.23
N PRO A 274 40.76 1.77 -0.12
CA PRO A 274 41.29 3.09 0.20
C PRO A 274 40.80 4.20 -0.76
N GLU A 275 40.53 3.85 -2.03
CA GLU A 275 39.93 4.76 -3.01
C GLU A 275 38.45 5.11 -2.74
N GLU A 276 37.70 4.21 -2.10
CA GLU A 276 36.32 4.44 -1.70
C GLU A 276 36.26 5.23 -0.39
N GLU A 277 37.16 4.96 0.55
CA GLU A 277 37.35 5.78 1.75
C GLU A 277 37.67 7.24 1.36
N GLN A 278 38.59 7.44 0.41
CA GLN A 278 38.91 8.77 -0.15
C GLN A 278 37.65 9.46 -0.71
N LYS A 279 36.81 8.75 -1.47
CA LYS A 279 35.54 9.30 -2.02
C LYS A 279 34.51 9.59 -0.94
N ILE A 280 34.43 8.79 0.12
CA ILE A 280 33.57 9.04 1.29
C ILE A 280 34.03 10.32 2.01
N LEU A 281 35.34 10.49 2.21
CA LEU A 281 35.93 11.69 2.80
C LEU A 281 35.78 12.95 1.93
N GLU A 282 35.73 12.81 0.61
CA GLU A 282 35.37 13.91 -0.31
C GLU A 282 33.88 14.25 -0.24
N LEU A 283 33.00 13.24 -0.27
CA LEU A 283 31.54 13.44 -0.16
C LEU A 283 31.13 14.01 1.20
N ALA A 284 31.81 13.65 2.28
CA ALA A 284 31.58 14.20 3.62
C ALA A 284 31.88 15.71 3.71
N LYS A 285 32.71 16.27 2.81
CA LYS A 285 33.00 17.71 2.72
C LYS A 285 31.97 18.49 1.91
N ASP A 286 31.04 17.82 1.22
CA ASP A 286 29.98 18.47 0.46
C ASP A 286 28.90 19.05 1.39
N GLN A 287 28.72 20.37 1.35
CA GLN A 287 27.71 21.09 2.14
C GLN A 287 26.26 20.62 1.90
N TRP A 288 26.00 19.89 0.81
CA TRP A 288 24.69 19.35 0.47
C TRP A 288 24.55 17.84 0.75
N ILE A 289 25.55 17.19 1.35
CA ILE A 289 25.58 15.73 1.55
C ILE A 289 24.34 15.21 2.28
N HIS A 290 23.89 15.91 3.33
CA HIS A 290 22.67 15.58 4.08
C HIS A 290 21.44 15.49 3.16
N LYS A 291 21.21 16.51 2.32
CA LYS A 291 20.11 16.53 1.36
C LYS A 291 20.30 15.55 0.20
N LYS A 292 21.54 15.17 -0.15
CA LYS A 292 21.82 14.12 -1.13
C LYS A 292 21.43 12.74 -0.59
N ILE A 293 21.75 12.44 0.67
CA ILE A 293 21.37 11.21 1.38
C ILE A 293 19.84 11.09 1.49
N ILE A 294 19.15 12.12 1.98
CA ILE A 294 17.67 12.10 2.08
C ILE A 294 17.01 11.84 0.71
N ARG A 295 17.59 12.37 -0.37
CA ARG A 295 17.08 12.21 -1.74
C ARG A 295 17.46 10.89 -2.40
N SER A 296 18.46 10.17 -1.92
CA SER A 296 18.76 8.80 -2.38
C SER A 296 17.87 7.76 -1.70
N ILE A 297 17.27 8.07 -0.55
CA ILE A 297 16.21 7.27 0.06
C ILE A 297 14.90 7.41 -0.75
N ALA A 298 14.40 6.27 -1.25
CA ALA A 298 13.14 6.15 -1.97
C ALA A 298 12.97 7.17 -3.14
N PRO A 299 13.87 7.19 -4.13
CA PRO A 299 13.93 8.24 -5.15
C PRO A 299 12.71 8.27 -6.08
N SER A 300 11.97 7.16 -6.19
CA SER A 300 10.72 7.05 -6.96
C SER A 300 9.50 7.64 -6.24
N ILE A 301 9.62 8.05 -4.96
CA ILE A 301 8.53 8.63 -4.18
C ILE A 301 8.86 10.10 -3.91
N TYR A 302 7.95 10.99 -4.32
CA TYR A 302 8.08 12.43 -4.12
C TYR A 302 7.59 12.87 -2.73
N GLY A 303 8.25 13.88 -2.17
CA GLY A 303 7.92 14.44 -0.86
C GLY A 303 8.30 13.52 0.29
N TYR A 304 7.70 13.79 1.46
CA TYR A 304 8.03 13.11 2.72
C TYR A 304 9.52 13.21 3.08
N ASP A 305 10.15 14.35 2.79
CA ASP A 305 11.58 14.57 3.09
C ASP A 305 11.85 14.33 4.59
N ASP A 306 10.95 14.73 5.50
CA ASP A 306 11.05 14.45 6.95
C ASP A 306 11.00 12.94 7.30
N ILE A 307 10.21 12.15 6.58
CA ILE A 307 10.14 10.68 6.78
C ILE A 307 11.39 10.02 6.19
N LYS A 308 11.86 10.49 5.03
CA LYS A 308 13.11 10.01 4.41
C LYS A 308 14.33 10.37 5.25
N GLU A 309 14.31 11.53 5.90
CA GLU A 309 15.31 11.96 6.89
C GLU A 309 15.26 11.08 8.14
N ALA A 310 14.07 10.81 8.70
CA ALA A 310 13.94 9.86 9.79
C ALA A 310 14.45 8.44 9.42
N ILE A 311 14.14 7.95 8.22
CA ILE A 311 14.66 6.68 7.70
C ILE A 311 16.19 6.73 7.52
N ALA A 312 16.73 7.83 7.01
CA ALA A 312 18.18 8.01 6.90
C ALA A 312 18.84 8.00 8.29
N LEU A 313 18.30 8.73 9.27
CA LEU A 313 18.79 8.73 10.65
C LEU A 313 18.71 7.34 11.30
N LEU A 314 17.69 6.53 11.00
CA LEU A 314 17.64 5.13 11.42
C LEU A 314 18.73 4.26 10.76
N LEU A 315 19.06 4.51 9.48
CA LEU A 315 20.11 3.78 8.76
C LEU A 315 21.53 4.17 9.23
N PHE A 316 21.75 5.41 9.65
CA PHE A 316 23.01 5.86 10.25
C PHE A 316 23.13 5.48 11.74
N GLY A 317 22.01 5.35 12.45
CA GLY A 317 21.99 5.02 13.88
C GLY A 317 22.37 6.21 14.78
N GLY A 318 22.45 5.95 16.09
CA GLY A 318 22.82 6.94 17.09
C GLY A 318 23.70 6.35 18.18
N VAL A 319 24.35 7.21 18.96
CA VAL A 319 25.38 6.81 19.93
C VAL A 319 24.75 6.33 21.25
N PRO A 320 24.89 5.05 21.64
CA PRO A 320 24.46 4.58 22.95
C PRO A 320 25.36 5.19 24.03
N LYS A 321 24.78 5.53 25.19
CA LYS A 321 25.53 6.10 26.33
C LYS A 321 25.33 5.25 27.56
N THR A 322 26.39 5.02 28.32
CA THR A 322 26.29 4.44 29.67
C THR A 322 26.51 5.57 30.67
N LEU A 323 25.55 5.78 31.57
CA LEU A 323 25.64 6.75 32.65
C LEU A 323 26.54 6.21 33.78
N PRO A 324 27.06 7.08 34.67
CA PRO A 324 27.93 6.66 35.78
C PRO A 324 27.29 5.70 36.79
N ASP A 325 25.96 5.62 36.82
CA ASP A 325 25.15 4.69 37.62
C ASP A 325 24.96 3.31 36.97
N GLY A 326 25.52 3.09 35.77
CA GLY A 326 25.37 1.87 34.99
C GLY A 326 24.12 1.83 34.09
N MET A 327 23.24 2.84 34.11
CA MET A 327 22.10 2.90 33.20
C MET A 327 22.56 3.11 31.75
N LYS A 328 22.08 2.25 30.85
CA LYS A 328 22.34 2.36 29.40
C LYS A 328 21.21 3.12 28.71
N ILE A 329 21.52 4.30 28.19
CA ILE A 329 20.67 5.06 27.28
C ILE A 329 20.88 4.53 25.86
N ARG A 330 19.79 4.06 25.25
CA ARG A 330 19.71 3.54 23.89
C ARG A 330 20.07 4.61 22.84
N GLY A 331 20.83 4.23 21.82
CA GLY A 331 21.24 5.13 20.73
C GLY A 331 20.37 5.03 19.47
N GLU A 332 19.82 3.86 19.17
CA GLU A 332 19.13 3.57 17.91
C GLU A 332 17.65 3.98 17.94
N PRO A 333 17.12 4.75 16.97
CA PRO A 333 15.71 5.11 16.95
C PRO A 333 14.79 3.91 16.64
N ASN A 334 13.48 4.08 16.87
CA ASN A 334 12.40 3.17 16.43
C ASN A 334 11.42 3.99 15.58
N ILE A 335 10.96 3.47 14.45
CA ILE A 335 10.02 4.17 13.56
C ILE A 335 8.75 3.34 13.33
N LEU A 336 7.60 3.86 13.76
CA LEU A 336 6.29 3.30 13.39
C LEU A 336 5.68 4.18 12.30
N LEU A 337 5.59 3.67 11.08
CA LEU A 337 4.89 4.36 10.00
C LEU A 337 3.41 4.00 10.00
N VAL A 338 2.62 5.06 9.95
CA VAL A 338 1.16 5.05 9.94
C VAL A 338 0.49 4.45 8.69
N GLY A 339 0.02 5.35 7.82
CA GLY A 339 -1.12 5.43 6.88
C GLY A 339 -1.79 4.23 6.19
N ASP A 340 -2.48 4.57 5.10
CA ASP A 340 -3.33 3.66 4.32
C ASP A 340 -2.48 2.72 3.42
N PRO A 341 -2.76 1.42 3.36
CA PRO A 341 -2.05 0.43 2.53
C PRO A 341 -2.43 0.54 1.04
N GLY A 342 -2.17 1.71 0.44
CA GLY A 342 -2.40 1.96 -0.99
C GLY A 342 -3.87 1.85 -1.43
N THR A 343 -4.82 2.14 -0.54
CA THR A 343 -6.24 1.80 -0.73
C THR A 343 -6.97 2.71 -1.73
N ALA A 344 -7.64 2.08 -2.71
CA ALA A 344 -8.81 2.59 -3.44
C ALA A 344 -8.68 3.98 -4.11
N LYS A 345 -7.66 4.15 -4.95
CA LYS A 345 -7.60 5.26 -5.92
C LYS A 345 -8.29 4.83 -7.20
N SER A 346 -9.60 5.08 -7.30
CA SER A 346 -10.40 4.43 -8.35
C SER A 346 -11.26 5.42 -9.14
N LEU A 347 -11.61 5.03 -10.36
CA LEU A 347 -12.51 5.71 -11.29
C LEU A 347 -13.91 5.09 -11.23
N THR A 348 -14.93 5.84 -11.66
CA THR A 348 -16.29 5.27 -11.82
C THR A 348 -16.42 4.48 -13.12
N TYR A 349 -17.43 3.61 -13.20
CA TYR A 349 -17.65 2.68 -14.31
C TYR A 349 -17.54 3.33 -15.71
N SER A 350 -18.18 4.50 -15.90
CA SER A 350 -18.27 5.17 -17.21
C SER A 350 -17.02 5.94 -17.64
N GLU A 351 -16.03 6.14 -16.76
CA GLU A 351 -14.80 6.84 -17.13
C GLU A 351 -13.98 5.99 -18.10
N HIS A 352 -13.69 6.55 -19.28
CA HIS A 352 -12.88 5.85 -20.27
C HIS A 352 -11.40 5.94 -19.92
N ILE A 353 -10.68 4.86 -20.20
CA ILE A 353 -9.22 4.78 -20.13
C ILE A 353 -8.63 4.40 -21.48
N ILE A 354 -7.36 4.71 -21.67
CA ILE A 354 -6.58 4.28 -22.83
C ILE A 354 -5.85 2.98 -22.47
N VAL A 355 -6.26 1.89 -23.10
CA VAL A 355 -5.57 0.59 -23.02
C VAL A 355 -5.11 0.18 -24.41
N ILE A 356 -3.97 -0.48 -24.48
CA ILE A 356 -3.38 -0.99 -25.71
C ILE A 356 -3.14 -2.49 -25.51
N ASP A 357 -3.60 -3.31 -26.44
CA ASP A 357 -3.43 -4.76 -26.39
C ASP A 357 -2.03 -5.21 -26.88
N ASN A 358 -1.81 -6.53 -26.89
CA ASN A 358 -0.60 -7.16 -27.42
C ASN A 358 -0.34 -6.87 -28.91
N GLU A 359 -1.38 -6.60 -29.70
CA GLU A 359 -1.29 -6.31 -31.13
C GLU A 359 -1.09 -4.81 -31.42
N LYS A 360 -0.93 -3.99 -30.37
CA LYS A 360 -0.88 -2.52 -30.41
C LYS A 360 -2.19 -1.87 -30.88
N SER A 361 -3.33 -2.54 -30.72
CA SER A 361 -4.65 -1.97 -30.97
C SER A 361 -5.07 -1.10 -29.78
N PHE A 362 -5.49 0.13 -30.04
CA PHE A 362 -6.07 1.00 -29.03
C PHE A 362 -7.48 0.55 -28.67
N LEU A 363 -7.69 0.27 -27.38
CA LEU A 363 -8.96 0.04 -26.74
C LEU A 363 -9.31 1.27 -25.90
N PHE A 364 -10.30 2.03 -26.35
CA PHE A 364 -10.82 3.19 -25.63
C PHE A 364 -12.28 2.94 -25.27
N LYS A 365 -12.48 2.44 -24.05
CA LYS A 365 -13.75 1.95 -23.50
C LYS A 365 -13.89 2.43 -22.04
N PRO A 366 -15.11 2.41 -21.47
CA PRO A 366 -15.32 2.55 -20.04
C PRO A 366 -14.45 1.56 -19.25
N ILE A 367 -13.79 2.02 -18.20
CA ILE A 367 -12.92 1.17 -17.36
C ILE A 367 -13.71 0.01 -16.74
N GLY A 368 -14.97 0.25 -16.34
CA GLY A 368 -15.81 -0.77 -15.75
C GLY A 368 -16.17 -1.90 -16.73
N GLU A 369 -16.55 -1.55 -17.96
CA GLU A 369 -16.82 -2.52 -19.04
C GLU A 369 -15.60 -3.43 -19.28
N LEU A 370 -14.40 -2.82 -19.36
CA LEU A 370 -13.16 -3.56 -19.60
C LEU A 370 -12.82 -4.49 -18.44
N ILE A 371 -12.81 -3.98 -17.20
CA ILE A 371 -12.39 -4.78 -16.04
C ILE A 371 -13.42 -5.86 -15.74
N ASP A 372 -14.72 -5.57 -15.80
CA ASP A 372 -15.76 -6.58 -15.56
C ASP A 372 -15.69 -7.71 -16.59
N ALA A 373 -15.45 -7.40 -17.88
CA ALA A 373 -15.28 -8.43 -18.92
C ALA A 373 -14.07 -9.34 -18.66
N TYR A 374 -12.93 -8.78 -18.25
CA TYR A 374 -11.74 -9.57 -17.89
C TYR A 374 -11.94 -10.39 -16.60
N MET A 375 -12.58 -9.80 -15.58
CA MET A 375 -12.89 -10.47 -14.31
C MET A 375 -13.84 -11.65 -14.51
N GLU A 376 -14.83 -11.54 -15.41
CA GLU A 376 -15.74 -12.64 -15.72
C GLU A 376 -15.07 -13.71 -16.60
N LYS A 377 -14.30 -13.31 -17.63
CA LYS A 377 -13.53 -14.23 -18.50
C LYS A 377 -12.51 -15.06 -17.72
N TYR A 378 -11.86 -14.47 -16.71
CA TYR A 378 -10.78 -15.09 -15.93
C TYR A 378 -11.14 -15.30 -14.46
N ARG A 379 -12.42 -15.54 -14.17
CA ARG A 379 -12.99 -15.64 -12.82
C ARG A 379 -12.25 -16.56 -11.85
N SER A 380 -11.61 -17.63 -12.34
CA SER A 380 -10.79 -18.56 -11.55
C SER A 380 -9.43 -18.01 -11.09
N TYR A 381 -8.97 -16.91 -11.69
CA TYR A 381 -7.69 -16.24 -11.38
C TYR A 381 -7.89 -14.90 -10.65
N VAL A 382 -9.14 -14.53 -10.34
CA VAL A 382 -9.47 -13.32 -9.58
C VAL A 382 -9.23 -13.56 -8.10
N GLU A 383 -8.38 -12.74 -7.51
CA GLU A 383 -8.06 -12.78 -6.08
C GLU A 383 -8.91 -11.76 -5.34
N ARG A 384 -9.45 -12.15 -4.18
CA ARG A 384 -10.27 -11.28 -3.32
C ARG A 384 -9.50 -10.87 -2.08
N ASP A 385 -9.43 -9.57 -1.83
CA ASP A 385 -8.81 -8.98 -0.65
C ASP A 385 -9.79 -7.96 -0.03
N GLY A 386 -10.61 -8.46 0.90
CA GLY A 386 -11.79 -7.75 1.43
C GLY A 386 -12.74 -7.32 0.31
N ASP A 387 -13.12 -6.03 0.30
CA ASP A 387 -14.01 -5.41 -0.70
C ASP A 387 -13.37 -5.23 -2.09
N THR A 388 -12.16 -5.77 -2.30
CA THR A 388 -11.35 -5.61 -3.52
C THR A 388 -11.23 -6.92 -4.29
N GLU A 389 -11.40 -6.86 -5.61
CA GLU A 389 -11.12 -7.95 -6.54
C GLU A 389 -9.97 -7.56 -7.48
N ILE A 390 -8.94 -8.41 -7.55
CA ILE A 390 -7.68 -8.17 -8.26
C ILE A 390 -7.45 -9.29 -9.27
N LEU A 391 -7.27 -8.94 -10.54
CA LEU A 391 -6.86 -9.87 -11.59
C LEU A 391 -5.44 -9.51 -12.06
N THR A 392 -4.45 -10.31 -11.67
CA THR A 392 -3.05 -10.11 -12.07
C THR A 392 -2.84 -10.63 -13.50
N LEU A 393 -2.55 -9.74 -14.45
CA LEU A 393 -2.43 -10.11 -15.88
C LEU A 393 -1.33 -11.15 -16.14
N LYS A 394 -0.21 -11.08 -15.38
CA LYS A 394 0.87 -12.08 -15.45
C LYS A 394 0.41 -13.52 -15.15
N LYS A 395 -0.64 -13.72 -14.34
CA LYS A 395 -1.16 -15.07 -14.00
C LYS A 395 -1.95 -15.71 -15.14
N ILE A 396 -2.54 -14.90 -16.01
CA ILE A 396 -3.40 -15.33 -17.12
C ILE A 396 -2.70 -15.26 -18.49
N GLY A 397 -1.42 -14.88 -18.54
CA GLY A 397 -0.63 -14.75 -19.78
C GLY A 397 -0.98 -13.53 -20.64
N GLU A 398 -2.00 -12.77 -20.27
CA GLU A 398 -2.40 -11.53 -20.94
C GLU A 398 -1.37 -10.42 -20.68
N LYS A 399 -1.23 -9.51 -21.64
CA LYS A 399 -0.44 -8.29 -21.52
C LYS A 399 -1.24 -7.14 -22.11
N LEU A 400 -1.50 -6.16 -21.26
CA LEU A 400 -2.12 -4.90 -21.64
C LEU A 400 -1.16 -3.77 -21.27
N TYR A 401 -1.22 -2.67 -22.01
CA TYR A 401 -0.40 -1.49 -21.81
C TYR A 401 -1.29 -0.26 -21.65
N THR A 402 -0.78 0.76 -20.98
CA THR A 402 -1.42 2.08 -20.92
C THR A 402 -0.38 3.18 -21.12
N VAL A 403 -0.85 4.41 -21.32
CA VAL A 403 0.00 5.60 -21.45
C VAL A 403 0.26 6.15 -20.05
N SER A 404 1.51 6.12 -19.63
CA SER A 404 2.05 6.69 -18.38
C SER A 404 2.84 7.96 -18.73
N ILE A 405 3.01 8.88 -17.78
CA ILE A 405 3.99 9.97 -17.89
C ILE A 405 5.25 9.62 -17.08
N SER A 406 6.42 9.82 -17.67
CA SER A 406 7.70 9.64 -17.00
C SER A 406 7.98 10.79 -16.04
N PRO A 407 8.26 10.55 -14.75
CA PRO A 407 8.63 11.62 -13.80
C PRO A 407 10.01 12.22 -14.04
N ILE A 408 10.81 11.62 -14.96
CA ILE A 408 12.18 12.06 -15.29
C ILE A 408 12.21 12.84 -16.60
N SER A 409 11.61 12.32 -17.68
CA SER A 409 11.60 12.99 -18.99
C SER A 409 10.41 13.90 -19.20
N LEU A 410 9.33 13.76 -18.40
CA LEU A 410 8.05 14.45 -18.57
C LEU A 410 7.36 14.16 -19.91
N GLU A 411 7.68 13.02 -20.52
CA GLU A 411 7.11 12.54 -21.78
C GLU A 411 6.13 11.37 -21.55
N PRO A 412 5.13 11.18 -22.45
CA PRO A 412 4.27 10.00 -22.44
C PRO A 412 5.02 8.74 -22.90
N GLU A 413 4.87 7.65 -22.16
CA GLU A 413 5.49 6.36 -22.45
C GLU A 413 4.49 5.21 -22.26
N LEU A 414 4.69 4.10 -22.97
CA LEU A 414 3.91 2.88 -22.75
C LEU A 414 4.43 2.11 -21.55
N ARG A 415 3.53 1.81 -20.61
CA ARG A 415 3.82 0.96 -19.45
C ARG A 415 2.86 -0.22 -19.41
N PRO A 416 3.34 -1.45 -19.11
CA PRO A 416 2.47 -2.60 -18.96
C PRO A 416 1.61 -2.45 -17.70
N ILE A 417 0.37 -2.89 -17.81
CA ILE A 417 -0.56 -3.06 -16.72
C ILE A 417 -0.19 -4.36 -16.00
N LYS A 418 -0.02 -4.30 -14.68
CA LYS A 418 0.27 -5.46 -13.82
C LYS A 418 -1.00 -6.21 -13.45
N ALA A 419 -2.03 -5.45 -13.07
CA ALA A 419 -3.30 -5.98 -12.57
C ALA A 419 -4.46 -5.03 -12.90
N LEU A 420 -5.63 -5.63 -13.11
CA LEU A 420 -6.92 -4.96 -13.18
C LEU A 420 -7.59 -5.10 -11.81
N ILE A 421 -8.19 -4.02 -11.29
CA ILE A 421 -8.69 -3.96 -9.92
C ILE A 421 -10.11 -3.35 -9.92
N ARG A 422 -11.02 -3.92 -9.12
CA ARG A 422 -12.28 -3.27 -8.75
C ARG A 422 -12.54 -3.36 -7.25
N HIS A 423 -13.06 -2.29 -6.66
CA HIS A 423 -13.40 -2.17 -5.23
C HIS A 423 -14.88 -1.82 -5.09
N LEU A 424 -15.53 -2.14 -3.97
CA LEU A 424 -16.86 -1.57 -3.69
C LEU A 424 -16.84 -0.04 -3.72
N ALA A 425 -17.86 0.55 -4.33
CA ALA A 425 -17.93 1.99 -4.53
C ALA A 425 -18.25 2.74 -3.23
N PRO A 426 -17.59 3.88 -2.97
CA PRO A 426 -18.02 4.80 -1.93
C PRO A 426 -19.33 5.49 -2.33
N LYS A 427 -20.18 5.84 -1.37
CA LYS A 427 -21.42 6.61 -1.60
C LYS A 427 -21.18 7.92 -2.36
N ARG A 428 -20.02 8.55 -2.15
CA ARG A 428 -19.66 9.82 -2.80
C ARG A 428 -18.36 9.73 -3.57
N VAL A 429 -18.36 10.34 -4.75
CA VAL A 429 -17.22 10.50 -5.64
C VAL A 429 -16.99 11.98 -5.91
N VAL A 430 -15.82 12.29 -6.49
CA VAL A 430 -15.37 13.64 -6.77
C VAL A 430 -15.21 13.83 -8.27
N ILE A 431 -15.88 14.85 -8.81
CA ILE A 431 -15.67 15.34 -10.17
C ILE A 431 -14.58 16.41 -10.12
N ALA A 432 -13.40 16.11 -10.65
CA ALA A 432 -12.32 17.07 -10.82
C ALA A 432 -12.41 17.70 -12.21
N ARG A 433 -12.64 19.02 -12.29
CA ARG A 433 -12.78 19.77 -13.54
C ARG A 433 -11.71 20.85 -13.69
N THR A 434 -11.11 20.92 -14.87
CA THR A 434 -10.03 21.86 -15.20
C THR A 434 -10.52 23.07 -15.98
N LYS A 435 -9.69 24.12 -16.09
CA LYS A 435 -10.03 25.39 -16.73
C LYS A 435 -10.32 25.32 -18.23
N ARG A 436 -9.75 24.34 -18.94
CA ARG A 436 -10.07 23.96 -20.33
C ARG A 436 -11.22 22.95 -20.44
N GLY A 437 -11.81 22.58 -19.31
CA GLY A 437 -12.98 21.72 -19.17
C GLY A 437 -12.71 20.24 -19.42
N ARG A 438 -11.48 19.80 -19.18
CA ARG A 438 -11.22 18.38 -18.90
C ARG A 438 -11.92 18.01 -17.60
N GLU A 439 -12.35 16.76 -17.51
CA GLU A 439 -13.11 16.23 -16.39
C GLU A 439 -12.68 14.78 -16.14
N ALA A 440 -12.55 14.41 -14.87
CA ALA A 440 -12.37 13.04 -14.42
C ALA A 440 -13.22 12.82 -13.17
N ILE A 441 -13.88 11.66 -13.07
CA ILE A 441 -14.72 11.28 -11.94
C ILE A 441 -14.01 10.17 -11.16
N LEU A 442 -13.69 10.45 -9.90
CA LEU A 442 -12.69 9.70 -9.14
C LEU A 442 -13.06 9.62 -7.65
N THR A 443 -12.54 8.63 -6.93
CA THR A 443 -12.72 8.54 -5.47
C THR A 443 -12.04 9.73 -4.77
N LYS A 444 -12.55 10.14 -3.59
CA LYS A 444 -12.07 11.32 -2.85
C LYS A 444 -10.56 11.28 -2.54
N ASP A 445 -9.99 10.09 -2.39
CA ASP A 445 -8.56 9.87 -2.10
C ASP A 445 -7.71 9.54 -3.35
N HIS A 446 -8.33 9.43 -4.54
CA HIS A 446 -7.64 9.33 -5.82
C HIS A 446 -6.77 10.58 -6.05
N SER A 447 -5.50 10.41 -6.43
CA SER A 447 -4.55 11.51 -6.61
C SER A 447 -4.33 11.81 -8.09
N LEU A 448 -4.35 13.09 -8.41
CA LEU A 448 -3.93 13.59 -9.72
C LEU A 448 -2.42 13.74 -9.74
N ILE A 449 -1.83 13.77 -10.93
CA ILE A 449 -0.48 14.32 -11.09
C ILE A 449 -0.58 15.84 -11.17
N GLY A 450 0.17 16.53 -10.32
CA GLY A 450 0.49 17.95 -10.46
C GLY A 450 1.95 18.14 -10.88
N TYR A 451 2.30 19.36 -11.28
CA TYR A 451 3.68 19.82 -11.42
C TYR A 451 3.98 20.85 -10.35
N ASP A 452 5.08 20.63 -9.63
CA ASP A 452 5.62 21.52 -8.61
C ASP A 452 7.13 21.68 -8.85
N ASP A 453 7.61 22.92 -8.78
CA ASP A 453 8.91 23.45 -9.24
C ASP A 453 9.94 22.42 -9.77
N GLY A 454 9.78 22.00 -11.03
CA GLY A 454 10.71 21.10 -11.72
C GLY A 454 10.34 19.61 -11.74
N ARG A 455 9.26 19.18 -11.07
CA ARG A 455 8.95 17.75 -10.85
C ARG A 455 7.45 17.43 -10.94
N LEU A 456 7.14 16.17 -11.23
CA LEU A 456 5.78 15.62 -11.08
C LEU A 456 5.52 15.22 -9.63
N VAL A 457 4.30 15.50 -9.17
CA VAL A 457 3.88 15.29 -7.78
C VAL A 457 2.51 14.61 -7.73
N ALA A 458 2.34 13.59 -6.89
CA ALA A 458 1.03 12.97 -6.66
C ALA A 458 0.26 13.77 -5.61
N VAL A 459 -0.85 14.41 -5.99
CA VAL A 459 -1.58 15.37 -5.12
C VAL A 459 -3.08 15.10 -5.19
N LYS A 460 -3.77 15.15 -4.04
CA LYS A 460 -5.24 15.00 -4.03
C LYS A 460 -5.88 16.20 -4.73
N PRO A 461 -7.02 16.03 -5.45
CA PRO A 461 -7.67 17.11 -6.17
C PRO A 461 -7.84 18.39 -5.34
N LYS A 462 -8.35 18.28 -4.10
CA LYS A 462 -8.64 19.44 -3.23
C LYS A 462 -7.36 20.25 -2.92
N ASP A 463 -6.24 19.57 -2.71
CA ASP A 463 -4.95 20.21 -2.45
C ASP A 463 -4.33 20.79 -3.73
N ALA A 464 -4.42 20.09 -4.85
CA ALA A 464 -3.96 20.58 -6.15
C ALA A 464 -4.73 21.84 -6.61
N LEU A 465 -6.02 21.94 -6.30
CA LEU A 465 -6.81 23.17 -6.51
C LEU A 465 -6.35 24.29 -5.56
N LYS A 466 -6.16 24.00 -4.27
CA LYS A 466 -5.72 24.97 -3.26
C LYS A 466 -4.33 25.56 -3.55
N MET A 467 -3.43 24.73 -4.07
CA MET A 467 -2.06 25.10 -4.45
C MET A 467 -1.96 25.65 -5.90
N GLU A 468 -3.10 25.75 -6.61
CA GLU A 468 -3.21 26.08 -8.04
C GLU A 468 -2.23 25.34 -8.98
N LEU A 469 -1.89 24.08 -8.68
CA LEU A 469 -0.92 23.30 -9.44
C LEU A 469 -1.40 23.05 -10.88
N LEU A 470 -0.43 22.94 -11.79
CA LEU A 470 -0.69 22.51 -13.16
C LEU A 470 -0.76 20.99 -13.24
N VAL A 471 -1.85 20.48 -13.79
CA VAL A 471 -2.09 19.05 -14.02
C VAL A 471 -1.72 18.71 -15.48
N PRO A 472 -0.93 17.64 -15.74
CA PRO A 472 -0.59 17.23 -17.08
C PRO A 472 -1.74 16.46 -17.75
N MET A 473 -1.80 16.59 -19.08
CA MET A 473 -2.78 15.99 -19.97
C MET A 473 -2.10 15.50 -21.22
N LEU A 474 -2.60 14.41 -21.80
CA LEU A 474 -2.09 13.91 -23.07
C LEU A 474 -2.44 14.91 -24.19
N LYS A 475 -1.42 15.49 -24.85
CA LYS A 475 -1.60 16.41 -25.99
C LYS A 475 -1.60 15.67 -27.32
N LYS A 476 -0.71 14.67 -27.44
CA LYS A 476 -0.54 13.85 -28.63
C LYS A 476 -0.26 12.40 -28.22
N ILE A 477 -0.73 11.46 -29.03
CA ILE A 477 -0.35 10.05 -28.93
C ILE A 477 0.75 9.78 -29.97
N PRO A 478 1.95 9.32 -29.57
CA PRO A 478 2.97 8.87 -30.51
C PRO A 478 2.45 7.77 -31.44
N SER A 479 2.58 7.96 -32.76
CA SER A 479 2.04 7.04 -33.77
C SER A 479 2.55 5.60 -33.63
N GLN A 480 3.81 5.44 -33.22
CA GLN A 480 4.49 4.17 -32.92
C GLN A 480 3.83 3.31 -31.82
N PHE A 481 2.92 3.89 -31.02
CA PHE A 481 2.16 3.15 -30.01
C PHE A 481 1.00 2.35 -30.61
N ARG A 482 0.65 2.61 -31.89
CA ARG A 482 -0.58 2.13 -32.52
C ARG A 482 -0.30 1.26 -33.75
N ARG A 483 -1.05 0.17 -33.88
CA ARG A 483 -1.23 -0.52 -35.16
C ARG A 483 -2.33 0.18 -35.97
N VAL A 484 -2.01 0.53 -37.21
CA VAL A 484 -2.98 1.14 -38.13
C VAL A 484 -3.74 0.05 -38.87
N MET A 485 -5.05 0.23 -39.03
CA MET A 485 -5.93 -0.58 -39.85
C MET A 485 -6.23 0.15 -41.17
N ASP A 486 -6.17 -0.54 -42.30
CA ASP A 486 -6.37 0.08 -43.62
C ASP A 486 -7.79 -0.13 -44.19
N SER A 487 -8.58 -1.03 -43.60
CA SER A 487 -9.93 -1.37 -44.09
C SER A 487 -10.80 -2.05 -43.04
N ILE A 488 -12.12 -2.05 -43.27
CA ILE A 488 -13.16 -2.71 -42.47
C ILE A 488 -14.14 -3.44 -43.38
N ASN A 489 -14.97 -4.33 -42.82
CA ASN A 489 -16.01 -5.03 -43.58
C ASN A 489 -17.42 -4.52 -43.20
N ILE A 490 -18.27 -4.34 -44.21
CA ILE A 490 -19.71 -4.03 -44.08
C ILE A 490 -20.49 -5.07 -44.91
N GLY A 491 -21.16 -6.00 -44.23
CA GLY A 491 -21.70 -7.19 -44.89
C GLY A 491 -20.56 -7.98 -45.55
N THR A 492 -20.67 -8.23 -46.85
CA THR A 492 -19.61 -8.87 -47.67
C THR A 492 -18.62 -7.87 -48.29
N ARG A 493 -18.84 -6.54 -48.13
CA ARG A 493 -18.03 -5.50 -48.78
C ARG A 493 -16.85 -5.08 -47.91
N LYS A 494 -15.64 -5.04 -48.49
CA LYS A 494 -14.43 -4.50 -47.86
C LYS A 494 -14.29 -3.02 -48.20
N LEU A 495 -14.30 -2.16 -47.19
CA LEU A 495 -14.32 -0.71 -47.29
C LEU A 495 -12.96 -0.15 -46.81
N PRO A 496 -12.24 0.65 -47.62
CA PRO A 496 -10.98 1.25 -47.21
C PRO A 496 -11.18 2.31 -46.13
N LEU A 497 -10.25 2.44 -45.19
CA LEU A 497 -10.24 3.49 -44.18
C LEU A 497 -9.53 4.73 -44.75
N ASP A 498 -10.18 5.35 -45.73
CA ASP A 498 -9.73 6.56 -46.43
C ASP A 498 -10.50 7.82 -45.99
N TRP A 499 -10.12 8.98 -46.56
CA TRP A 499 -10.72 10.27 -46.24
C TRP A 499 -12.23 10.31 -46.51
N GLU A 500 -12.69 9.76 -47.65
CA GLU A 500 -14.10 9.79 -48.05
C GLU A 500 -14.97 8.94 -47.11
N THR A 501 -14.46 7.78 -46.73
CA THR A 501 -15.12 6.86 -45.80
C THR A 501 -15.22 7.47 -44.41
N GLY A 502 -14.14 8.13 -43.96
CA GLY A 502 -14.14 8.96 -42.76
C GLY A 502 -15.22 10.04 -42.85
N TYR A 503 -15.22 10.84 -43.92
CA TYR A 503 -16.17 11.94 -44.14
C TYR A 503 -17.63 11.51 -44.04
N LEU A 504 -18.01 10.39 -44.69
CA LEU A 504 -19.37 9.85 -44.62
C LEU A 504 -19.78 9.51 -43.18
N ILE A 505 -18.90 8.82 -42.43
CA ILE A 505 -19.15 8.45 -41.03
C ILE A 505 -19.25 9.70 -40.16
N GLY A 506 -18.36 10.68 -40.36
CA GLY A 506 -18.41 11.97 -39.70
C GLY A 506 -19.73 12.72 -39.93
N PHE A 507 -20.19 12.77 -41.16
CA PHE A 507 -21.46 13.41 -41.53
C PHE A 507 -22.67 12.71 -40.87
N PHE A 508 -22.65 11.38 -40.80
CA PHE A 508 -23.64 10.61 -40.04
C PHE A 508 -23.57 10.89 -38.52
N LEU A 509 -22.38 11.01 -37.94
CA LEU A 509 -22.21 11.31 -36.52
C LEU A 509 -22.74 12.70 -36.14
N GLY A 510 -22.74 13.68 -37.06
CA GLY A 510 -23.41 14.96 -36.89
C GLY A 510 -24.92 14.85 -37.06
N ASP A 511 -25.41 15.03 -38.30
CA ASP A 511 -26.86 15.14 -38.56
C ASP A 511 -27.58 13.79 -38.76
N GLY A 512 -26.86 12.68 -39.00
CA GLY A 512 -27.48 11.39 -39.33
C GLY A 512 -28.38 10.79 -38.25
N THR A 513 -29.39 10.03 -38.69
CA THR A 513 -30.29 9.27 -37.81
C THR A 513 -30.69 7.95 -38.45
N VAL A 514 -31.08 6.96 -37.64
CA VAL A 514 -31.76 5.74 -38.09
C VAL A 514 -33.25 5.89 -37.77
N THR A 515 -34.11 5.57 -38.73
CA THR A 515 -35.57 5.69 -38.61
C THR A 515 -36.21 4.34 -38.93
N LEU A 516 -37.12 3.87 -38.07
CA LEU A 516 -37.96 2.71 -38.34
C LEU A 516 -39.19 3.13 -39.17
N THR A 517 -39.47 2.38 -40.24
CA THR A 517 -40.62 2.57 -41.13
C THR A 517 -41.37 1.26 -41.33
N SER A 518 -42.54 1.29 -41.96
CA SER A 518 -43.33 0.08 -42.28
C SER A 518 -42.58 -0.91 -43.19
N SER A 519 -41.61 -0.45 -43.98
CA SER A 519 -40.76 -1.27 -44.85
C SER A 519 -39.39 -1.62 -44.24
N GLY A 520 -39.14 -1.29 -42.97
CA GLY A 520 -37.89 -1.60 -42.26
C GLY A 520 -37.14 -0.37 -41.72
N GLU A 521 -35.89 -0.58 -41.28
CA GLU A 521 -35.01 0.49 -40.81
C GLU A 521 -34.28 1.17 -41.99
N ARG A 522 -34.11 2.50 -41.92
CA ARG A 522 -33.36 3.28 -42.92
C ARG A 522 -32.49 4.34 -42.27
N ILE A 523 -31.39 4.71 -42.92
CA ILE A 523 -30.58 5.89 -42.56
C ILE A 523 -31.21 7.12 -43.22
N GLU A 524 -31.32 8.22 -42.45
CA GLU A 524 -31.67 9.54 -42.96
C GLU A 524 -30.56 10.54 -42.57
N LEU A 525 -29.99 11.22 -43.57
CA LEU A 525 -29.10 12.38 -43.42
C LEU A 525 -29.81 13.62 -43.95
N SER A 526 -29.47 14.82 -43.47
CA SER A 526 -29.95 16.07 -44.05
C SER A 526 -28.82 17.09 -44.23
N THR A 527 -28.92 17.88 -45.29
CA THR A 527 -28.01 19.00 -45.57
C THR A 527 -28.75 20.13 -46.27
N CYS A 528 -28.25 21.36 -46.15
CA CYS A 528 -28.71 22.51 -46.93
C CYS A 528 -27.77 22.86 -48.10
N ASP A 529 -26.77 21.99 -48.34
CA ASP A 529 -25.79 22.09 -49.42
C ASP A 529 -26.05 20.99 -50.47
N ASN A 530 -26.16 21.37 -51.74
CA ASN A 530 -26.43 20.43 -52.82
C ASN A 530 -25.19 19.59 -53.20
N ALA A 531 -23.98 20.18 -53.13
CA ALA A 531 -22.74 19.51 -53.51
C ALA A 531 -22.44 18.38 -52.51
N ILE A 532 -22.33 18.74 -51.23
CA ILE A 532 -23.15 18.16 -50.15
C ILE A 532 -23.81 16.80 -50.44
N ALA A 533 -25.10 16.84 -50.74
CA ALA A 533 -25.93 15.66 -50.92
C ALA A 533 -25.47 14.73 -52.04
N HIS A 534 -25.05 15.28 -53.18
CA HIS A 534 -24.58 14.48 -54.32
C HIS A 534 -23.22 13.81 -54.07
N TYR A 535 -22.33 14.45 -53.30
CA TYR A 535 -21.05 13.87 -52.90
C TYR A 535 -21.25 12.67 -51.96
N ILE A 536 -22.20 12.76 -51.03
CA ILE A 536 -22.57 11.65 -50.16
C ILE A 536 -23.18 10.48 -50.95
N ASP A 537 -24.11 10.74 -51.89
CA ASP A 537 -24.64 9.71 -52.79
C ASP A 537 -23.53 9.07 -53.64
N ARG A 538 -22.56 9.87 -54.12
CA ARG A 538 -21.37 9.35 -54.82
C ARG A 538 -20.62 8.35 -53.97
N ILE A 539 -20.32 8.64 -52.70
CA ILE A 539 -19.64 7.72 -51.78
C ILE A 539 -20.47 6.43 -51.59
N PHE A 540 -21.78 6.55 -51.39
CA PHE A 540 -22.65 5.38 -51.28
C PHE A 540 -22.57 4.49 -52.53
N ARG A 541 -22.54 5.08 -53.73
CA ARG A 541 -22.41 4.31 -54.99
C ARG A 541 -21.03 3.71 -55.18
N THR A 542 -19.96 4.48 -55.03
CA THR A 542 -18.59 4.06 -55.39
C THR A 542 -17.92 3.19 -54.34
N LYS A 543 -18.15 3.45 -53.05
CA LYS A 543 -17.51 2.74 -51.93
C LYS A 543 -18.42 1.67 -51.34
N LEU A 544 -19.72 1.93 -51.30
CA LEU A 544 -20.71 1.04 -50.67
C LEU A 544 -21.61 0.32 -51.67
N GLY A 545 -21.48 0.53 -52.99
CA GLY A 545 -22.22 -0.21 -54.02
C GLY A 545 -23.74 -0.01 -53.98
N THR A 546 -24.22 1.13 -53.44
CA THR A 546 -25.63 1.38 -53.16
C THR A 546 -26.04 2.79 -53.59
N GLN A 547 -27.29 3.00 -54.01
CA GLN A 547 -27.77 4.35 -54.35
C GLN A 547 -28.47 4.99 -53.15
N ALA A 548 -28.14 6.25 -52.88
CA ALA A 548 -28.86 7.04 -51.89
C ALA A 548 -29.99 7.85 -52.56
N TYR A 549 -31.18 7.84 -51.95
CA TYR A 549 -32.33 8.58 -52.46
C TYR A 549 -32.31 10.01 -51.91
N ILE A 550 -32.08 10.99 -52.80
CA ILE A 550 -32.05 12.41 -52.44
C ILE A 550 -33.43 13.03 -52.68
N TYR A 551 -34.07 13.51 -51.61
CA TYR A 551 -35.34 14.24 -51.64
C TYR A 551 -35.11 15.71 -51.35
N ARG A 552 -35.50 16.59 -52.27
CA ARG A 552 -35.50 18.04 -52.07
C ARG A 552 -36.77 18.46 -51.33
N ARG A 553 -36.63 19.11 -50.18
CA ARG A 553 -37.73 19.80 -49.47
C ARG A 553 -37.50 21.31 -49.52
N VAL A 554 -38.41 22.01 -50.18
CA VAL A 554 -38.55 23.47 -50.08
C VAL A 554 -39.59 23.75 -48.98
N SER A 555 -39.36 24.81 -48.21
CA SER A 555 -40.29 25.34 -47.21
C SER A 555 -40.27 26.86 -47.31
N ASP A 556 -41.43 27.49 -47.31
CA ASP A 556 -41.54 28.93 -47.55
C ASP A 556 -40.68 29.74 -46.56
N GLY A 557 -39.86 30.64 -47.11
CA GLY A 557 -38.93 31.48 -46.35
C GLY A 557 -37.68 30.77 -45.79
N LEU A 558 -37.48 29.47 -46.02
CA LEU A 558 -36.33 28.70 -45.50
C LEU A 558 -35.40 28.19 -46.61
N LYS A 559 -34.13 27.94 -46.25
CA LYS A 559 -33.15 27.32 -47.15
C LYS A 559 -33.64 25.95 -47.62
N THR A 560 -33.42 25.64 -48.90
CA THR A 560 -33.69 24.30 -49.46
C THR A 560 -32.95 23.25 -48.64
N MET A 561 -33.67 22.21 -48.21
CA MET A 561 -33.12 21.07 -47.46
C MET A 561 -33.14 19.82 -48.33
N TYR A 562 -31.99 19.18 -48.44
CA TYR A 562 -31.81 17.89 -49.10
C TYR A 562 -31.80 16.79 -48.04
N ARG A 563 -32.68 15.81 -48.17
CA ARG A 563 -32.73 14.61 -47.33
C ARG A 563 -32.17 13.44 -48.12
N ILE A 564 -31.21 12.73 -47.55
CA ILE A 564 -30.53 11.60 -48.18
C ILE A 564 -30.97 10.35 -47.42
N ILE A 565 -31.57 9.39 -48.12
CA ILE A 565 -32.16 8.20 -47.51
C ILE A 565 -31.51 6.94 -48.07
N VAL A 566 -31.09 6.03 -47.19
CA VAL A 566 -30.48 4.74 -47.55
C VAL A 566 -31.21 3.60 -46.84
N TYR A 567 -31.70 2.63 -47.60
CA TYR A 567 -32.53 1.50 -47.13
C TYR A 567 -31.75 0.18 -47.00
N GLU A 568 -30.49 0.12 -47.43
CA GLU A 568 -29.78 -1.15 -47.50
C GLU A 568 -29.48 -1.73 -46.10
N ARG A 569 -30.05 -2.91 -45.83
CA ARG A 569 -30.13 -3.51 -44.51
C ARG A 569 -28.77 -3.66 -43.81
N ASP A 570 -27.74 -4.12 -44.52
CA ASP A 570 -26.42 -4.36 -43.94
C ASP A 570 -25.71 -3.07 -43.56
N ILE A 571 -25.86 -2.02 -44.38
CA ILE A 571 -25.32 -0.68 -44.09
C ILE A 571 -26.05 -0.07 -42.89
N VAL A 572 -27.38 -0.12 -42.87
CA VAL A 572 -28.20 0.39 -41.75
C VAL A 572 -27.84 -0.33 -40.44
N LYS A 573 -27.75 -1.67 -40.47
CA LYS A 573 -27.33 -2.49 -39.33
C LYS A 573 -25.92 -2.14 -38.86
N TRP A 574 -24.98 -1.93 -39.79
CA TRP A 574 -23.60 -1.60 -39.47
C TRP A 574 -23.46 -0.22 -38.82
N PHE A 575 -24.10 0.82 -39.37
CA PHE A 575 -24.08 2.17 -38.77
C PHE A 575 -24.73 2.16 -37.38
N LYS A 576 -25.84 1.45 -37.22
CA LYS A 576 -26.52 1.27 -35.93
C LYS A 576 -25.64 0.58 -34.88
N ALA A 577 -24.90 -0.47 -35.25
CA ALA A 577 -24.02 -1.19 -34.33
C ALA A 577 -22.73 -0.41 -33.96
N ASN A 578 -22.16 0.35 -34.90
CA ASN A 578 -20.85 0.98 -34.73
C ASN A 578 -20.92 2.43 -34.24
N CYS A 579 -21.93 3.19 -34.68
CA CYS A 579 -22.03 4.64 -34.42
C CYS A 579 -23.06 5.01 -33.34
N ILE A 580 -23.84 4.04 -32.84
CA ILE A 580 -24.88 4.24 -31.81
C ILE A 580 -24.68 3.19 -30.70
N GLU A 581 -24.92 3.57 -29.45
CA GLU A 581 -24.90 2.65 -28.31
C GLU A 581 -26.06 1.65 -28.34
N ALA A 582 -25.81 0.44 -27.81
CA ALA A 582 -26.79 -0.63 -27.75
C ALA A 582 -27.99 -0.22 -26.88
N CYS A 583 -29.14 -0.02 -27.51
CA CYS A 583 -30.38 0.31 -26.84
C CYS A 583 -31.57 -0.31 -27.58
N ASP A 584 -32.68 -0.49 -26.87
CA ASP A 584 -33.93 -0.92 -27.48
C ASP A 584 -34.59 0.24 -28.23
N ILE A 585 -34.36 0.29 -29.54
CA ILE A 585 -34.82 1.34 -30.45
C ILE A 585 -36.36 1.46 -30.49
N HIS A 586 -37.12 0.46 -30.01
CA HIS A 586 -38.58 0.55 -29.94
C HIS A 586 -39.09 1.74 -29.09
N THR A 587 -38.29 2.24 -28.15
CA THR A 587 -38.60 3.49 -27.39
C THR A 587 -38.12 4.78 -28.07
N ALA A 588 -37.20 4.71 -29.05
CA ALA A 588 -36.42 5.83 -29.57
C ALA A 588 -37.04 6.56 -30.80
N LYS A 589 -38.35 6.78 -30.83
CA LYS A 589 -39.10 7.32 -32.00
C LYS A 589 -38.80 8.79 -32.39
N ARG A 590 -37.69 9.41 -31.96
CA ARG A 590 -37.38 10.84 -32.21
C ARG A 590 -35.87 11.07 -32.47
N LYS A 591 -35.53 11.74 -33.59
CA LYS A 591 -34.15 12.11 -34.00
C LYS A 591 -33.27 12.64 -32.85
N GLY A 592 -33.82 13.53 -32.01
CA GLY A 592 -33.09 14.13 -30.88
C GLY A 592 -32.83 13.22 -29.66
N TYR A 593 -33.33 11.99 -29.64
CA TYR A 593 -32.94 10.97 -28.66
C TYR A 593 -31.67 10.25 -29.11
N ILE A 594 -31.62 9.83 -30.38
CA ILE A 594 -30.47 9.14 -31.00
C ILE A 594 -29.19 9.99 -30.91
N SER A 595 -29.27 11.31 -31.06
CA SER A 595 -28.12 12.24 -30.87
C SER A 595 -27.44 12.15 -29.49
N ARG A 596 -28.10 11.61 -28.45
CA ARG A 596 -27.50 11.40 -27.12
C ARG A 596 -26.71 10.09 -27.03
N LEU A 597 -26.99 9.13 -27.91
CA LEU A 597 -26.44 7.76 -27.91
C LEU A 597 -25.38 7.54 -29.00
N LYS A 598 -25.02 8.58 -29.77
CA LYS A 598 -23.98 8.47 -30.79
C LYS A 598 -22.62 8.26 -30.14
N LYS A 599 -21.79 7.40 -30.73
CA LYS A 599 -20.39 7.19 -30.33
C LYS A 599 -19.47 7.15 -31.55
N VAL A 600 -18.19 7.47 -31.36
CA VAL A 600 -17.17 7.20 -32.39
C VAL A 600 -16.99 5.67 -32.50
N PRO A 601 -16.96 5.10 -33.71
CA PRO A 601 -16.69 3.66 -33.89
C PRO A 601 -15.32 3.25 -33.35
N GLU A 602 -15.22 2.09 -32.70
CA GLU A 602 -13.99 1.67 -32.00
C GLU A 602 -12.78 1.51 -32.94
N PHE A 603 -13.00 1.04 -34.17
CA PHE A 603 -11.93 0.94 -35.18
C PHE A 603 -11.39 2.31 -35.60
N ALA A 604 -12.14 3.41 -35.43
CA ALA A 604 -11.70 4.74 -35.86
C ALA A 604 -10.49 5.24 -35.06
N TYR A 605 -10.33 4.80 -33.81
CA TYR A 605 -9.11 5.05 -33.03
C TYR A 605 -7.88 4.37 -33.63
N ASN A 606 -8.08 3.27 -34.38
CA ASN A 606 -7.06 2.49 -35.08
C ASN A 606 -6.98 2.76 -36.60
N ALA A 607 -7.76 3.71 -37.14
CA ALA A 607 -7.74 4.08 -38.56
C ALA A 607 -6.56 5.04 -38.91
N PRO A 608 -6.24 5.28 -40.20
CA PRO A 608 -5.18 6.22 -40.59
C PRO A 608 -5.56 7.67 -40.25
N GLU A 609 -4.57 8.55 -40.08
CA GLU A 609 -4.82 9.98 -39.81
C GLU A 609 -5.69 10.65 -40.90
N GLU A 610 -5.57 10.19 -42.15
CA GLU A 610 -6.40 10.62 -43.27
C GLU A 610 -7.90 10.32 -43.06
N PHE A 611 -8.25 9.11 -42.62
CA PHE A 611 -9.63 8.76 -42.25
C PHE A 611 -10.14 9.61 -41.10
N ILE A 612 -9.31 9.83 -40.07
CA ILE A 612 -9.68 10.61 -38.89
C ILE A 612 -9.91 12.09 -39.26
N SER A 613 -9.08 12.65 -40.14
CA SER A 613 -9.27 13.95 -40.77
C SER A 613 -10.60 14.03 -41.53
N GLY A 614 -10.92 13.01 -42.34
CA GLY A 614 -12.19 12.89 -43.06
C GLY A 614 -13.38 12.94 -42.09
N LEU A 615 -13.36 12.08 -41.06
CA LEU A 615 -14.41 11.99 -40.04
C LEU A 615 -14.65 13.32 -39.33
N ILE A 616 -13.61 14.01 -38.91
CA ILE A 616 -13.77 15.32 -38.27
C ILE A 616 -14.24 16.38 -39.29
N SER A 617 -13.83 16.29 -40.56
CA SER A 617 -14.28 17.20 -41.63
C SER A 617 -15.78 17.02 -41.94
N GLY A 618 -16.29 15.78 -41.99
CA GLY A 618 -17.72 15.49 -42.17
C GLY A 618 -18.58 15.93 -40.98
N LEU A 619 -18.05 15.80 -39.76
CA LEU A 619 -18.65 16.40 -38.56
C LEU A 619 -18.65 17.93 -38.61
N LEU A 620 -17.59 18.54 -39.13
CA LEU A 620 -17.52 19.99 -39.28
C LEU A 620 -18.53 20.51 -40.30
N ASP A 621 -18.78 19.79 -41.39
CA ASP A 621 -19.76 20.20 -42.41
C ASP A 621 -21.21 20.02 -41.98
N SER A 622 -21.51 18.98 -41.19
CA SER A 622 -22.83 18.78 -40.58
C SER A 622 -23.07 19.74 -39.40
N ASP A 623 -22.50 19.45 -38.23
CA ASP A 623 -22.77 20.17 -36.96
C ASP A 623 -21.70 21.21 -36.56
N GLY A 624 -20.63 21.33 -37.34
CA GLY A 624 -19.54 22.27 -37.03
C GLY A 624 -19.84 23.74 -37.29
N THR A 625 -19.23 24.61 -36.49
CA THR A 625 -19.24 26.07 -36.65
C THR A 625 -17.81 26.60 -36.69
N ILE A 626 -17.51 27.46 -37.67
CA ILE A 626 -16.21 28.12 -37.84
C ILE A 626 -16.37 29.63 -37.73
N LEU A 627 -15.71 30.22 -36.73
CA LEU A 627 -15.60 31.66 -36.52
C LEU A 627 -14.16 32.09 -36.84
N PRO A 628 -13.91 32.84 -37.94
CA PRO A 628 -12.56 33.29 -38.30
C PRO A 628 -12.06 34.40 -37.37
N SER A 629 -10.75 34.65 -37.34
CA SER A 629 -10.15 35.63 -36.40
C SER A 629 -10.48 37.09 -36.74
N ARG A 630 -10.96 37.36 -37.94
CA ARG A 630 -11.54 38.65 -38.33
C ARG A 630 -12.94 38.40 -38.87
N TYR A 631 -13.97 38.82 -38.12
CA TYR A 631 -15.37 38.65 -38.51
C TYR A 631 -16.15 39.93 -38.22
N GLY A 632 -16.48 40.67 -39.29
CA GLY A 632 -16.94 42.05 -39.19
C GLY A 632 -15.88 42.97 -38.57
N VAL A 633 -16.34 43.99 -37.83
CA VAL A 633 -15.48 45.00 -37.19
C VAL A 633 -14.74 44.46 -35.94
N LYS A 634 -15.17 43.31 -35.39
CA LYS A 634 -14.59 42.74 -34.16
C LYS A 634 -13.44 41.76 -34.48
N LYS A 635 -12.29 41.94 -33.81
CA LYS A 635 -11.24 40.92 -33.75
C LYS A 635 -11.71 39.75 -32.88
N TRP A 636 -11.85 38.58 -33.50
CA TRP A 636 -12.13 37.31 -32.82
C TRP A 636 -10.84 36.50 -32.71
N ARG A 637 -10.84 35.43 -31.92
CA ARG A 637 -9.64 34.63 -31.68
C ARG A 637 -9.42 33.48 -32.67
N GLY A 638 -10.37 33.26 -33.59
CA GLY A 638 -10.44 32.05 -34.40
C GLY A 638 -10.92 30.88 -33.53
N GLU A 639 -12.13 30.37 -33.79
CA GLU A 639 -12.68 29.24 -33.04
C GLU A 639 -13.38 28.28 -34.01
N VAL A 640 -12.85 27.05 -34.11
CA VAL A 640 -13.50 25.93 -34.77
C VAL A 640 -14.23 25.13 -33.70
N THR A 641 -15.52 24.90 -33.88
CA THR A 641 -16.42 24.31 -32.88
C THR A 641 -17.11 23.08 -33.44
N ILE A 642 -17.21 22.02 -32.63
CA ILE A 642 -18.19 20.93 -32.77
C ILE A 642 -19.02 20.88 -31.48
N ALA A 643 -20.33 20.74 -31.58
CA ALA A 643 -21.24 20.65 -30.43
C ALA A 643 -22.01 19.32 -30.44
N THR A 644 -22.09 18.62 -29.32
CA THR A 644 -22.81 17.36 -29.20
C THR A 644 -23.56 17.22 -27.88
N THR A 645 -24.65 16.45 -27.88
CA THR A 645 -25.35 16.00 -26.66
C THR A 645 -24.80 14.68 -26.10
N SER A 646 -24.10 13.89 -26.90
CA SER A 646 -23.54 12.62 -26.45
C SER A 646 -22.24 12.84 -25.69
N ARG A 647 -22.14 12.20 -24.51
CA ARG A 647 -20.91 12.14 -23.71
C ARG A 647 -19.85 11.33 -24.47
N ASN A 648 -20.20 10.14 -24.95
CA ASN A 648 -19.24 9.21 -25.56
C ASN A 648 -18.75 9.68 -26.94
N LEU A 649 -19.56 10.42 -27.71
CA LEU A 649 -19.07 11.14 -28.90
C LEU A 649 -18.07 12.25 -28.51
N ALA A 650 -18.26 12.94 -27.37
CA ALA A 650 -17.32 13.95 -26.91
C ALA A 650 -15.98 13.35 -26.41
N TYR A 651 -16.02 12.21 -25.69
CA TYR A 651 -14.83 11.43 -25.33
C TYR A 651 -14.08 10.96 -26.59
N GLY A 652 -14.79 10.33 -27.53
CA GLY A 652 -14.21 9.81 -28.76
C GLY A 652 -13.59 10.91 -29.64
N LEU A 653 -14.27 12.05 -29.81
CA LEU A 653 -13.71 13.19 -30.53
C LEU A 653 -12.51 13.82 -29.83
N SER A 654 -12.52 13.86 -28.50
CA SER A 654 -11.34 14.27 -27.73
C SER A 654 -10.14 13.37 -28.04
N LEU A 655 -10.32 12.06 -28.14
CA LEU A 655 -9.24 11.12 -28.47
C LEU A 655 -8.78 11.24 -29.92
N LEU A 656 -9.71 11.31 -30.89
CA LEU A 656 -9.37 11.50 -32.30
C LEU A 656 -8.58 12.79 -32.54
N LEU A 657 -8.92 13.88 -31.84
CA LEU A 657 -8.16 15.13 -31.89
C LEU A 657 -6.75 15.00 -31.28
N THR A 658 -6.59 14.26 -30.18
CA THR A 658 -5.27 13.92 -29.62
C THR A 658 -4.43 13.08 -30.58
N ILE A 659 -5.04 12.12 -31.29
CA ILE A 659 -4.34 11.30 -32.30
C ILE A 659 -3.80 12.18 -33.43
N LEU A 660 -4.59 13.13 -33.93
CA LEU A 660 -4.14 14.15 -34.90
C LEU A 660 -3.20 15.22 -34.32
N GLY A 661 -2.91 15.20 -33.01
CA GLY A 661 -2.14 16.23 -32.32
C GLY A 661 -2.79 17.62 -32.27
N LEU A 662 -4.10 17.73 -32.55
CA LEU A 662 -4.84 18.98 -32.60
C LEU A 662 -5.27 19.45 -31.20
N THR A 663 -4.69 20.57 -30.76
CA THR A 663 -5.00 21.20 -29.47
C THR A 663 -6.48 21.60 -29.39
N HIS A 664 -7.17 21.20 -28.31
CA HIS A 664 -8.61 21.42 -28.16
C HIS A 664 -9.06 21.61 -26.70
N THR A 665 -10.26 22.18 -26.52
CA THR A 665 -10.90 22.45 -25.22
C THR A 665 -12.34 21.96 -25.24
N ILE A 666 -12.91 21.61 -24.08
CA ILE A 666 -14.29 21.12 -23.97
C ILE A 666 -15.07 22.05 -23.04
N LYS A 667 -16.10 22.73 -23.54
CA LYS A 667 -16.96 23.60 -22.73
C LYS A 667 -18.27 22.87 -22.44
N HIS A 668 -18.51 22.59 -21.16
CA HIS A 668 -19.76 22.04 -20.66
C HIS A 668 -20.81 23.15 -20.58
N ARG A 669 -21.96 22.99 -21.25
CA ARG A 669 -23.09 23.94 -21.16
C ARG A 669 -24.37 23.22 -20.74
N LYS A 670 -25.13 23.84 -19.83
CA LYS A 670 -26.50 23.47 -19.49
C LYS A 670 -27.45 24.48 -20.14
N THR A 671 -28.39 24.01 -20.95
CA THR A 671 -29.40 24.85 -21.60
C THR A 671 -30.79 24.30 -21.31
N ARG A 672 -31.74 25.14 -20.88
CA ARG A 672 -33.15 24.75 -20.79
C ARG A 672 -33.77 24.75 -22.18
N TYR A 673 -34.37 23.65 -22.59
CA TYR A 673 -35.06 23.52 -23.88
C TYR A 673 -36.34 22.69 -23.70
N LYS A 674 -37.50 23.32 -23.94
CA LYS A 674 -38.84 22.72 -23.73
C LYS A 674 -39.01 22.12 -22.31
N GLY A 675 -38.65 22.88 -21.28
CA GLY A 675 -38.72 22.45 -19.87
C GLY A 675 -37.55 21.56 -19.40
N GLU A 676 -36.98 20.72 -20.26
CA GLU A 676 -35.81 19.89 -19.93
C GLU A 676 -34.52 20.72 -19.82
N THR A 677 -33.70 20.45 -18.79
CA THR A 677 -32.31 20.94 -18.75
C THR A 677 -31.40 19.96 -19.49
N LYS A 678 -30.87 20.36 -20.65
CA LYS A 678 -29.99 19.54 -21.48
C LYS A 678 -28.53 19.95 -21.29
N LYS A 679 -27.65 18.97 -21.03
CA LYS A 679 -26.19 19.13 -21.08
C LYS A 679 -25.72 19.01 -22.54
N TYR A 680 -24.82 19.89 -22.95
CA TYR A 680 -24.15 19.88 -24.25
C TYR A 680 -22.64 20.05 -24.06
N PHE A 681 -21.85 19.31 -24.83
CA PHE A 681 -20.40 19.43 -24.90
C PHE A 681 -20.04 20.26 -26.14
N LYS A 682 -19.42 21.43 -25.94
CA LYS A 682 -18.91 22.28 -27.03
C LYS A 682 -17.39 22.12 -27.11
N ILE A 683 -16.92 21.27 -28.01
CA ILE A 683 -15.51 21.06 -28.31
C ILE A 683 -15.03 22.23 -29.18
N ASN A 684 -13.98 22.92 -28.75
CA ASN A 684 -13.37 24.02 -29.49
C ASN A 684 -11.93 23.64 -29.83
N ILE A 685 -11.64 23.50 -31.12
CA ILE A 685 -10.32 23.15 -31.67
C ILE A 685 -9.57 24.45 -31.92
N VAL A 686 -8.34 24.54 -31.40
CA VAL A 686 -7.55 25.79 -31.30
C VAL A 686 -6.07 25.47 -31.54
N ASP A 687 -5.69 25.33 -32.81
CA ASP A 687 -4.40 24.79 -33.24
C ASP A 687 -4.00 25.36 -34.62
N PRO A 688 -2.71 25.60 -34.97
CA PRO A 688 -2.35 26.17 -36.27
C PRO A 688 -2.45 25.15 -37.40
N ALA A 689 -2.37 23.85 -37.10
CA ALA A 689 -2.39 22.81 -38.11
C ALA A 689 -3.79 22.58 -38.71
N ILE A 690 -4.85 23.13 -38.10
CA ILE A 690 -6.25 22.89 -38.51
C ILE A 690 -6.49 23.06 -40.02
N PRO A 691 -6.04 24.15 -40.70
CA PRO A 691 -6.34 24.33 -42.12
C PRO A 691 -5.56 23.36 -43.05
N HIS A 692 -4.53 22.70 -42.53
CA HIS A 692 -3.77 21.68 -43.26
C HIS A 692 -4.32 20.28 -43.00
N VAL A 693 -4.83 20.03 -41.79
CA VAL A 693 -5.34 18.73 -41.35
C VAL A 693 -6.81 18.53 -41.70
N LEU A 694 -7.67 19.54 -41.55
CA LEU A 694 -9.13 19.42 -41.77
C LEU A 694 -9.56 20.11 -43.07
N LYS A 695 -10.37 19.41 -43.88
CA LYS A 695 -10.73 19.81 -45.25
C LYS A 695 -12.26 19.73 -45.46
N PRO A 696 -13.07 20.59 -44.82
CA PRO A 696 -14.51 20.65 -45.05
C PRO A 696 -14.82 20.92 -46.54
N LEU A 697 -15.84 20.25 -47.08
CA LEU A 697 -16.30 20.40 -48.46
C LEU A 697 -17.23 21.60 -48.64
N ASN A 698 -17.88 22.07 -47.57
CA ASN A 698 -18.68 23.29 -47.66
C ASN A 698 -17.75 24.49 -47.88
N GLU A 699 -17.82 25.11 -49.06
CA GLU A 699 -16.93 26.19 -49.49
C GLU A 699 -16.88 27.37 -48.50
N VAL A 700 -18.00 27.69 -47.87
CA VAL A 700 -18.10 28.77 -46.87
C VAL A 700 -17.37 28.39 -45.58
N LYS A 701 -17.44 27.14 -45.14
CA LYS A 701 -16.69 26.61 -44.00
C LYS A 701 -15.19 26.55 -44.33
N ALA A 702 -14.80 26.01 -45.48
CA ALA A 702 -13.40 25.98 -45.95
C ALA A 702 -12.78 27.40 -46.03
N SER A 703 -13.47 28.34 -46.67
CA SER A 703 -13.03 29.73 -46.81
C SER A 703 -12.91 30.48 -45.47
N ARG A 704 -13.65 30.07 -44.44
CA ARG A 704 -13.50 30.59 -43.07
C ARG A 704 -12.36 29.93 -42.32
N LEU A 705 -12.08 28.65 -42.57
CA LEU A 705 -11.00 27.89 -41.93
C LEU A 705 -9.63 28.49 -42.25
N LEU A 706 -9.41 28.87 -43.52
CA LEU A 706 -8.21 29.59 -43.98
C LEU A 706 -8.00 30.97 -43.31
N LYS A 707 -9.02 31.50 -42.63
CA LYS A 707 -9.01 32.83 -41.97
C LYS A 707 -8.91 32.71 -40.44
N VAL A 708 -8.50 31.55 -39.93
CA VAL A 708 -8.22 31.30 -38.50
C VAL A 708 -6.75 31.59 -38.21
N GLU A 709 -6.47 32.69 -37.51
CA GLU A 709 -5.10 33.06 -37.08
C GLU A 709 -4.69 32.30 -35.80
N ALA A 710 -3.44 31.82 -35.74
CA ALA A 710 -2.86 31.02 -34.65
C ALA A 710 -2.58 31.78 -33.32
N THR A 711 -3.20 32.93 -33.08
CA THR A 711 -2.96 33.77 -31.88
C THR A 711 -3.66 33.25 -30.62
N SER A 712 -4.48 32.21 -30.74
CA SER A 712 -5.35 31.68 -29.69
C SER A 712 -4.75 30.54 -28.85
N ILE A 713 -3.71 29.87 -29.35
CA ILE A 713 -3.10 28.66 -28.74
C ILE A 713 -2.40 28.93 -27.41
N ASP A 714 -1.70 30.07 -27.28
CA ASP A 714 -0.97 30.45 -26.06
C ASP A 714 -1.87 30.61 -24.81
N TYR A 715 -3.20 30.65 -25.00
CA TYR A 715 -4.18 30.67 -23.91
C TYR A 715 -4.65 29.27 -23.48
N VAL A 716 -4.35 28.23 -24.27
CA VAL A 716 -4.82 26.84 -24.11
C VAL A 716 -3.67 25.91 -23.74
N ASP A 717 -2.60 25.90 -24.54
CA ASP A 717 -1.42 25.04 -24.33
C ASP A 717 -0.45 25.75 -23.39
N LEU A 718 -0.67 25.58 -22.08
CA LEU A 718 0.19 26.14 -21.04
C LEU A 718 1.41 25.23 -20.79
N ILE A 719 2.48 25.85 -20.33
CA ILE A 719 3.75 25.25 -19.95
C ILE A 719 4.12 25.77 -18.54
N PRO A 720 4.46 24.89 -17.58
CA PRO A 720 5.06 25.30 -16.31
C PRO A 720 6.38 26.02 -16.54
N ILE A 721 6.62 27.11 -15.81
CA ILE A 721 7.88 27.86 -15.85
C ILE A 721 8.59 27.66 -14.51
N PRO A 722 9.71 26.91 -14.46
CA PRO A 722 10.50 26.71 -13.24
C PRO A 722 10.88 28.05 -12.58
N GLN A 723 10.77 28.15 -11.25
CA GLN A 723 11.12 29.35 -10.51
C GLN A 723 12.62 29.66 -10.62
N GLY A 724 13.47 28.63 -10.68
CA GLY A 724 14.92 28.75 -10.87
C GLY A 724 15.35 29.51 -12.15
N LEU A 725 14.47 29.67 -13.15
CA LEU A 725 14.76 30.52 -14.32
C LEU A 725 14.99 32.00 -13.95
N VAL A 726 14.51 32.46 -12.80
CA VAL A 726 14.84 33.79 -12.25
C VAL A 726 16.36 33.93 -12.06
N THR A 727 17.02 32.87 -11.58
CA THR A 727 18.48 32.82 -11.38
C THR A 727 19.20 32.79 -12.73
N VAL A 728 18.71 32.02 -13.71
CA VAL A 728 19.25 31.99 -15.08
C VAL A 728 19.26 33.39 -15.73
N VAL A 729 18.17 34.15 -15.60
CA VAL A 729 18.08 35.55 -16.09
C VAL A 729 19.13 36.46 -15.42
N GLY A 730 19.50 36.17 -14.17
CA GLY A 730 20.59 36.83 -13.46
C GLY A 730 21.98 36.45 -13.99
N ILE A 731 22.26 35.15 -14.10
CA ILE A 731 23.53 34.58 -14.61
C ILE A 731 23.84 35.11 -16.02
N LEU A 732 22.84 35.10 -16.91
CA LEU A 732 22.97 35.60 -18.28
C LEU A 732 23.07 37.13 -18.38
N GLY A 733 23.14 37.84 -17.25
CA GLY A 733 23.43 39.27 -17.20
C GLY A 733 22.33 40.17 -17.77
N MET A 734 21.11 39.67 -18.03
CA MET A 734 20.04 40.40 -18.74
C MET A 734 19.59 41.70 -18.03
N ASN A 735 19.93 41.86 -16.75
CA ASN A 735 19.67 43.07 -15.96
C ASN A 735 20.73 44.18 -16.14
N ARG A 736 21.86 43.92 -16.85
CA ARG A 736 22.89 44.93 -17.17
C ARG A 736 22.33 45.97 -18.15
N ARG A 737 22.60 47.26 -17.89
CA ARG A 737 22.08 48.36 -18.73
C ARG A 737 22.49 48.22 -20.20
N ASN A 738 23.74 47.81 -20.44
CA ASN A 738 24.39 47.77 -21.75
C ASN A 738 23.82 46.71 -22.72
N LEU A 739 22.94 45.80 -22.25
CA LEU A 739 22.33 44.77 -23.10
C LEU A 739 20.91 45.11 -23.59
N GLY A 740 20.26 46.15 -23.06
CA GLY A 740 18.88 46.52 -23.43
C GLY A 740 17.77 45.52 -23.05
N LEU A 741 18.12 44.37 -22.44
CA LEU A 741 17.18 43.25 -22.19
C LEU A 741 16.33 43.38 -20.91
N ARG A 742 16.45 44.47 -20.14
CA ARG A 742 15.78 44.65 -18.83
C ARG A 742 14.28 44.42 -18.86
N ASN A 743 13.58 44.91 -19.88
CA ASN A 743 12.12 44.75 -19.98
C ASN A 743 11.73 43.27 -20.17
N LYS A 744 12.46 42.52 -21.02
CA LYS A 744 12.27 41.07 -21.17
C LYS A 744 12.64 40.31 -19.88
N ALA A 745 13.70 40.72 -19.19
CA ALA A 745 14.10 40.13 -17.92
C ALA A 745 13.07 40.34 -16.78
N ALA A 746 12.34 41.46 -16.80
CA ALA A 746 11.20 41.69 -15.90
C ALA A 746 9.99 40.83 -16.31
N GLU A 747 9.70 40.74 -17.61
CA GLU A 747 8.59 39.93 -18.14
C GLU A 747 8.77 38.44 -17.81
N PHE A 748 9.97 37.88 -18.04
CA PHE A 748 10.30 36.48 -17.73
C PHE A 748 10.17 36.18 -16.24
N ARG A 749 10.67 37.06 -15.36
CA ARG A 749 10.46 36.94 -13.91
C ARG A 749 8.97 36.94 -13.56
N GLY A 750 8.18 37.82 -14.18
CA GLY A 750 6.72 37.83 -14.02
C GLY A 750 6.02 36.54 -14.48
N LYS A 751 6.58 35.77 -15.42
CA LYS A 751 6.07 34.43 -15.79
C LYS A 751 6.53 33.35 -14.80
N ALA A 752 7.78 33.39 -14.35
CA ALA A 752 8.32 32.45 -13.38
C ALA A 752 7.59 32.55 -12.02
N TYR A 753 7.37 33.76 -11.50
CA TYR A 753 6.55 33.97 -10.29
C TYR A 753 5.09 33.52 -10.46
N ARG A 754 4.56 33.54 -11.69
CA ARG A 754 3.22 33.02 -12.00
C ARG A 754 3.20 31.49 -12.14
N GLY A 755 4.36 30.85 -12.24
CA GLY A 755 4.55 29.42 -12.46
C GLY A 755 4.23 28.91 -13.86
N TYR A 756 3.79 29.75 -14.82
CA TYR A 756 3.39 29.28 -16.15
C TYR A 756 3.38 30.34 -17.27
N ALA A 757 3.50 29.87 -18.52
CA ALA A 757 3.32 30.65 -19.75
C ALA A 757 2.65 29.79 -20.85
N GLY A 758 2.30 30.37 -22.01
CA GLY A 758 1.86 29.59 -23.19
C GLY A 758 3.06 28.96 -23.91
N ARG A 759 2.89 27.80 -24.55
CA ARG A 759 4.02 27.04 -25.15
C ARG A 759 4.80 27.83 -26.20
N ARG A 760 4.14 28.62 -27.05
CA ARG A 760 4.84 29.43 -28.08
C ARG A 760 5.63 30.57 -27.45
N TYR A 761 5.11 31.15 -26.36
CA TYR A 761 5.89 32.10 -25.55
C TYR A 761 7.09 31.43 -24.87
N ALA A 762 6.88 30.27 -24.24
CA ALA A 762 7.93 29.51 -23.56
C ALA A 762 9.04 29.07 -24.54
N SER A 763 8.68 28.65 -25.75
CA SER A 763 9.61 28.36 -26.85
C SER A 763 10.43 29.58 -27.26
N LYS A 764 9.82 30.75 -27.49
CA LYS A 764 10.54 32.00 -27.78
C LYS A 764 11.50 32.41 -26.66
N MET A 765 11.08 32.23 -25.40
CA MET A 765 11.90 32.49 -24.23
C MET A 765 13.09 31.53 -24.17
N LEU A 766 12.87 30.23 -24.39
CA LEU A 766 13.90 29.20 -24.45
C LEU A 766 14.97 29.51 -25.51
N THR A 767 14.58 29.75 -26.76
CA THR A 767 15.53 30.06 -27.85
C THR A 767 16.39 31.27 -27.52
N MET A 768 15.80 32.35 -26.99
CA MET A 768 16.55 33.55 -26.62
C MET A 768 17.49 33.32 -25.43
N LEU A 769 17.11 32.47 -24.46
CA LEU A 769 17.96 32.12 -23.33
C LEU A 769 19.10 31.17 -23.74
N GLU A 770 18.87 30.22 -24.66
CA GLU A 770 19.91 29.37 -25.25
C GLU A 770 20.93 30.19 -26.04
N GLU A 771 20.48 31.14 -26.88
CA GLU A 771 21.38 32.06 -27.60
C GLU A 771 22.25 32.87 -26.64
N LEU A 772 21.69 33.37 -25.53
CA LEU A 772 22.41 34.14 -24.53
C LEU A 772 23.38 33.27 -23.71
N ALA A 773 23.01 32.03 -23.36
CA ALA A 773 23.89 31.06 -22.69
C ALA A 773 25.12 30.74 -23.55
N ASN A 774 24.90 30.45 -24.84
CA ASN A 774 25.98 30.19 -25.80
C ASN A 774 26.93 31.40 -25.94
N ARG A 775 26.38 32.62 -26.07
CA ARG A 775 27.19 33.87 -26.16
C ARG A 775 27.98 34.18 -24.89
N SER A 776 27.47 33.81 -23.72
CA SER A 776 28.11 34.06 -22.42
C SER A 776 29.05 32.94 -21.97
N LYS A 777 29.17 31.85 -22.74
CA LYS A 777 29.87 30.61 -22.35
C LYS A 777 29.41 30.07 -20.99
N ALA A 778 28.15 30.30 -20.63
CA ALA A 778 27.57 29.68 -19.45
C ALA A 778 27.51 28.15 -19.67
N GLY A 779 27.98 27.38 -18.70
CA GLY A 779 27.87 25.92 -18.71
C GLY A 779 26.41 25.45 -18.74
N PRO A 780 26.15 24.13 -18.87
CA PRO A 780 24.79 23.60 -18.97
C PRO A 780 23.93 23.99 -17.76
N LEU A 781 22.98 24.90 -17.99
CA LEU A 781 22.04 25.37 -16.96
C LEU A 781 20.86 24.41 -16.85
N ARG A 782 20.71 23.78 -15.69
CA ARG A 782 19.70 22.75 -15.41
C ARG A 782 18.27 23.25 -15.68
N GLU A 783 17.96 24.45 -15.23
CA GLU A 783 16.62 25.05 -15.34
C GLU A 783 16.25 25.33 -16.81
N LEU A 784 17.26 25.61 -17.65
CA LEU A 784 17.10 25.76 -19.09
C LEU A 784 16.83 24.41 -19.77
N GLN A 785 17.50 23.34 -19.33
CA GLN A 785 17.24 21.97 -19.79
C GLN A 785 15.83 21.51 -19.38
N THR A 786 15.38 21.80 -18.14
CA THR A 786 14.02 21.51 -17.69
C THR A 786 12.97 22.28 -18.50
N LEU A 787 13.21 23.57 -18.80
CA LEU A 787 12.33 24.33 -19.70
C LEU A 787 12.29 23.71 -21.10
N LYS A 788 13.43 23.24 -21.62
CA LYS A 788 13.53 22.58 -22.93
C LYS A 788 12.69 21.30 -23.01
N GLN A 789 12.77 20.45 -21.99
CA GLN A 789 11.94 19.24 -21.87
C GLN A 789 10.45 19.60 -21.85
N LEU A 790 10.05 20.57 -21.01
CA LEU A 790 8.66 21.02 -20.89
C LEU A 790 8.09 21.63 -22.17
N VAL A 791 8.89 22.39 -22.93
CA VAL A 791 8.44 23.01 -24.19
C VAL A 791 8.28 21.97 -25.30
N ASN A 792 9.14 20.96 -25.35
CA ASN A 792 9.21 20.00 -26.46
C ASN A 792 8.36 18.74 -26.28
N ASN A 793 7.74 18.53 -25.12
CA ASN A 793 6.97 17.30 -24.84
C ASN A 793 5.55 17.25 -25.43
N ASP A 794 5.01 16.03 -25.55
CA ASP A 794 3.63 15.74 -25.98
C ASP A 794 2.59 15.85 -24.84
N VAL A 795 2.84 16.71 -23.84
CA VAL A 795 1.99 16.90 -22.65
C VAL A 795 1.50 18.34 -22.56
N MET A 796 0.19 18.54 -22.52
CA MET A 796 -0.45 19.83 -22.29
C MET A 796 -0.70 20.02 -20.80
N TRP A 797 -0.64 21.25 -20.30
CA TRP A 797 -0.87 21.56 -18.89
C TRP A 797 -2.09 22.46 -18.69
N ASP A 798 -2.84 22.23 -17.61
CA ASP A 798 -3.97 23.05 -17.24
C ASP A 798 -4.15 23.15 -15.71
N LYS A 799 -4.90 24.15 -15.25
CA LYS A 799 -5.23 24.30 -13.83
C LYS A 799 -6.57 23.65 -13.51
N LEU A 800 -6.69 23.04 -12.33
CA LEU A 800 -7.98 22.72 -11.74
C LEU A 800 -8.77 24.02 -11.48
N THR A 801 -10.10 23.94 -11.58
CA THR A 801 -11.00 25.08 -11.31
C THR A 801 -12.15 24.73 -10.40
N GLU A 802 -12.59 23.47 -10.38
CA GLU A 802 -13.80 23.06 -9.70
C GLU A 802 -13.68 21.60 -9.26
N ILE A 803 -14.13 21.32 -8.05
CA ILE A 803 -14.13 20.00 -7.42
C ILE A 803 -15.49 19.81 -6.80
N ILE A 804 -16.30 18.96 -7.43
CA ILE A 804 -17.69 18.72 -7.02
C ILE A 804 -17.76 17.35 -6.36
N GLU A 805 -18.17 17.31 -5.09
CA GLU A 805 -18.45 16.06 -4.39
C GLU A 805 -19.93 15.72 -4.59
N VAL A 806 -20.22 14.54 -5.12
CA VAL A 806 -21.56 14.11 -5.55
C VAL A 806 -21.81 12.65 -5.19
N ASP A 807 -23.07 12.25 -5.05
CA ASP A 807 -23.42 10.85 -4.84
C ASP A 807 -23.15 10.04 -6.12
N ILE A 808 -22.59 8.84 -5.99
CA ILE A 808 -22.28 8.00 -7.15
C ILE A 808 -23.56 7.57 -7.90
N THR A 809 -24.69 7.45 -7.21
CA THR A 809 -25.98 7.09 -7.81
C THR A 809 -26.53 8.15 -8.77
N GLU A 810 -26.13 9.43 -8.61
CA GLU A 810 -26.49 10.52 -9.51
C GLU A 810 -25.72 10.48 -10.86
N ILE A 811 -24.57 9.81 -10.88
CA ILE A 811 -23.70 9.68 -12.08
C ILE A 811 -23.89 8.32 -12.74
N GLU A 812 -23.84 7.25 -11.93
CA GLU A 812 -23.82 5.84 -12.35
C GLU A 812 -25.07 5.10 -11.81
N PRO A 813 -26.30 5.47 -12.20
CA PRO A 813 -27.52 4.91 -11.59
C PRO A 813 -27.65 3.39 -11.74
N GLN A 814 -26.99 2.79 -12.73
CA GLN A 814 -26.99 1.35 -13.01
C GLN A 814 -25.66 0.64 -12.67
N HIS A 815 -24.57 1.39 -12.43
CA HIS A 815 -23.21 0.88 -12.25
C HIS A 815 -22.50 1.48 -11.03
N ASN A 816 -23.27 1.76 -9.98
CA ASN A 816 -22.81 2.37 -8.72
C ASN A 816 -22.23 1.37 -7.70
N LYS A 817 -22.15 0.06 -8.01
CA LYS A 817 -21.69 -0.95 -7.04
C LYS A 817 -20.17 -0.97 -6.85
N TYR A 818 -19.41 -0.73 -7.93
CA TYR A 818 -17.96 -0.84 -7.92
C TYR A 818 -17.29 0.43 -8.50
N VAL A 819 -16.06 0.68 -8.04
CA VAL A 819 -15.10 1.61 -8.63
C VAL A 819 -13.85 0.84 -9.06
N TYR A 820 -13.13 1.36 -10.05
CA TYR A 820 -12.19 0.60 -10.86
C TYR A 820 -10.80 1.24 -10.90
N ASP A 821 -9.74 0.44 -10.92
CA ASP A 821 -8.35 0.91 -10.97
C ASP A 821 -7.45 -0.07 -11.74
N ILE A 822 -6.26 0.39 -12.15
CA ILE A 822 -5.23 -0.42 -12.79
C ILE A 822 -3.86 -0.18 -12.11
N SER A 823 -3.12 -1.25 -11.82
CA SER A 823 -1.72 -1.12 -11.38
C SER A 823 -0.80 -1.13 -12.60
N VAL A 824 0.18 -0.22 -12.62
CA VAL A 824 1.00 0.09 -13.81
C VAL A 824 2.48 0.04 -13.46
N GLU A 825 3.29 -0.57 -14.31
CA GLU A 825 4.70 -0.78 -13.98
C GLU A 825 5.54 0.50 -13.82
N ASN A 826 6.48 0.44 -12.88
CA ASN A 826 7.38 1.49 -12.41
C ASN A 826 6.72 2.69 -11.74
N HIS A 827 5.95 3.49 -12.48
CA HIS A 827 5.51 4.82 -12.01
C HIS A 827 4.06 4.85 -11.51
N GLU A 828 3.34 3.72 -11.57
CA GLU A 828 1.97 3.53 -11.07
C GLU A 828 1.03 4.71 -11.45
N ASN A 829 1.12 5.16 -12.71
CA ASN A 829 0.32 6.26 -13.25
C ASN A 829 -0.19 5.97 -14.66
N PHE A 830 -1.35 6.54 -15.01
CA PHE A 830 -2.02 6.31 -16.29
C PHE A 830 -2.91 7.47 -16.74
N VAL A 831 -3.39 7.41 -17.98
CA VAL A 831 -4.30 8.39 -18.58
C VAL A 831 -5.76 7.97 -18.43
N GLY A 832 -6.59 8.83 -17.83
CA GLY A 832 -8.03 8.59 -17.65
C GLY A 832 -8.94 9.80 -17.86
N GLY A 833 -10.22 9.51 -18.08
CA GLY A 833 -11.33 10.47 -18.10
C GLY A 833 -11.48 11.31 -19.38
N LEU A 834 -12.51 12.16 -19.42
CA LEU A 834 -12.93 12.97 -20.60
C LEU A 834 -11.81 13.82 -21.19
N GLY A 835 -10.80 14.15 -20.38
CA GLY A 835 -9.71 15.01 -20.77
C GLY A 835 -8.35 14.36 -20.92
N GLN A 836 -8.26 13.03 -20.82
CA GLN A 836 -6.98 12.31 -20.89
C GLN A 836 -5.97 12.87 -19.87
N VAL A 837 -6.44 12.93 -18.62
CA VAL A 837 -5.70 13.48 -17.47
C VAL A 837 -4.80 12.38 -16.89
N PHE A 838 -3.59 12.74 -16.45
CA PHE A 838 -2.71 11.79 -15.77
C PHE A 838 -3.05 11.62 -14.28
N LEU A 839 -3.17 10.36 -13.86
CA LEU A 839 -3.67 9.87 -12.57
C LEU A 839 -2.61 9.00 -11.89
N HIS A 840 -2.48 8.98 -10.54
CA HIS A 840 -1.35 8.33 -9.85
C HIS A 840 -1.71 7.54 -8.59
N ASN A 841 -1.20 6.29 -8.50
CA ASN A 841 -1.38 5.33 -7.41
C ASN A 841 -0.16 5.31 -6.46
N SER A 842 -0.36 5.26 -5.13
CA SER A 842 0.73 5.51 -4.13
C SER A 842 1.06 4.26 -3.30
N GLN A 843 2.36 3.96 -3.12
CA GLN A 843 2.83 2.78 -2.36
C GLN A 843 4.06 3.06 -1.46
N LEU A 844 4.06 4.13 -0.65
CA LEU A 844 5.20 4.50 0.22
C LEU A 844 5.54 3.40 1.26
N LEU A 845 4.54 2.91 2.00
CA LEU A 845 4.74 1.98 3.13
C LEU A 845 5.47 0.68 2.75
N ARG A 846 5.14 0.12 1.57
CA ARG A 846 5.77 -1.10 1.04
C ARG A 846 7.24 -0.89 0.62
N TYR A 847 7.59 0.30 0.15
CA TYR A 847 8.96 0.60 -0.23
C TYR A 847 9.87 0.70 1.01
N VAL A 848 9.42 1.41 2.06
CA VAL A 848 10.22 1.64 3.27
C VAL A 848 10.54 0.35 4.01
N ALA A 849 9.55 -0.53 4.17
CA ALA A 849 9.74 -1.80 4.87
C ALA A 849 10.80 -2.71 4.19
N ARG A 850 11.05 -2.55 2.89
CA ARG A 850 12.07 -3.33 2.16
C ARG A 850 13.50 -2.81 2.34
N ILE A 851 13.68 -1.51 2.62
CA ILE A 851 15.02 -0.89 2.74
C ILE A 851 15.50 -0.78 4.20
N ALA A 852 14.62 -0.95 5.18
CA ALA A 852 14.96 -0.81 6.58
C ALA A 852 15.56 -2.12 7.17
N PRO A 853 16.60 -2.04 8.01
CA PRO A 853 17.35 -3.21 8.49
C PRO A 853 16.56 -4.18 9.38
N ARG A 854 15.40 -3.74 9.91
CA ARG A 854 14.35 -4.52 10.59
C ARG A 854 12.96 -3.98 10.19
N GLY A 855 12.71 -3.87 8.89
CA GLY A 855 11.44 -3.36 8.34
C GLY A 855 10.33 -4.41 8.26
N ILE A 856 9.19 -4.13 8.89
CA ILE A 856 8.01 -5.00 8.90
C ILE A 856 6.77 -4.22 8.47
N TYR A 857 6.26 -4.57 7.28
CA TYR A 857 4.98 -4.09 6.80
C TYR A 857 3.89 -5.07 7.22
N THR A 858 2.88 -4.59 7.96
CA THR A 858 1.63 -5.31 8.21
C THR A 858 0.45 -4.43 7.81
N SER A 859 -0.55 -5.03 7.17
CA SER A 859 -1.82 -4.40 6.83
C SER A 859 -2.93 -5.36 7.21
N GLY A 860 -3.66 -5.03 8.27
CA GLY A 860 -4.58 -5.94 8.94
C GLY A 860 -3.90 -7.21 9.45
N LYS A 861 -4.29 -8.35 8.86
CA LYS A 861 -3.91 -9.74 9.22
C LYS A 861 -2.42 -10.12 9.05
N GLY A 862 -1.51 -9.17 8.82
CA GLY A 862 -0.06 -9.43 8.85
C GLY A 862 0.52 -9.54 10.28
N SER A 863 -0.35 -9.35 11.27
CA SER A 863 -0.08 -9.50 12.70
C SER A 863 -0.26 -10.99 13.06
N THR A 864 0.72 -11.62 13.72
CA THR A 864 0.70 -13.06 14.06
C THR A 864 -0.26 -13.36 15.24
N ALA A 865 -0.25 -14.57 15.82
CA ALA A 865 -0.96 -14.81 17.09
C ALA A 865 -0.51 -13.83 18.20
N ALA A 866 0.77 -13.42 18.17
CA ALA A 866 1.34 -12.32 18.96
C ALA A 866 0.85 -10.91 18.60
N GLY A 867 0.24 -10.72 17.43
CA GLY A 867 -0.30 -9.44 17.00
C GLY A 867 0.79 -8.42 16.73
N LEU A 868 0.64 -7.24 17.34
CA LEU A 868 1.69 -6.22 17.37
C LEU A 868 2.78 -6.51 18.39
N THR A 869 2.50 -7.27 19.46
CA THR A 869 3.35 -7.36 20.65
C THR A 869 3.97 -8.74 20.81
N ALA A 870 3.41 -9.60 21.66
CA ALA A 870 3.87 -10.95 21.96
C ALA A 870 2.67 -11.80 22.39
N ALA A 871 2.71 -13.11 22.15
CA ALA A 871 1.73 -14.05 22.69
C ALA A 871 2.41 -15.29 23.28
N VAL A 872 1.77 -15.85 24.30
CA VAL A 872 1.99 -17.24 24.70
C VAL A 872 1.12 -18.11 23.81
N ILE A 873 1.68 -19.23 23.35
CA ILE A 873 1.03 -20.20 22.47
C ILE A 873 1.44 -21.61 22.85
N ARG A 874 0.51 -22.56 22.76
CA ARG A 874 0.77 -23.97 23.08
C ARG A 874 1.47 -24.70 21.93
N ASP A 875 2.62 -25.32 22.20
CA ASP A 875 3.38 -26.07 21.19
C ASP A 875 2.66 -27.40 20.86
N PRO A 876 2.25 -27.64 19.60
CA PRO A 876 1.51 -28.84 19.20
C PRO A 876 2.24 -30.16 19.43
N GLU A 877 3.58 -30.17 19.50
CA GLU A 877 4.36 -31.39 19.70
C GLU A 877 4.71 -31.66 21.17
N THR A 878 4.98 -30.61 21.94
CA THR A 878 5.45 -30.75 23.34
C THR A 878 4.35 -30.49 24.38
N GLY A 879 3.18 -30.03 23.96
CA GLY A 879 1.99 -29.80 24.79
C GLY A 879 2.10 -28.70 25.85
N GLY A 880 3.27 -28.05 25.97
CA GLY A 880 3.52 -26.95 26.91
C GLY A 880 3.46 -25.58 26.24
N MET A 881 3.71 -24.53 27.02
CA MET A 881 3.64 -23.16 26.53
C MET A 881 4.95 -22.76 25.83
N SER A 882 4.83 -21.80 24.91
CA SER A 882 5.94 -21.23 24.14
C SER A 882 5.64 -19.76 23.83
N LEU A 883 6.67 -18.93 23.74
CA LEU A 883 6.53 -17.51 23.43
C LEU A 883 6.72 -17.25 21.93
N GLU A 884 5.83 -16.45 21.34
CA GLU A 884 5.89 -15.97 19.95
C GLU A 884 5.96 -14.43 19.90
N ALA A 885 6.82 -13.91 19.04
CA ALA A 885 7.01 -12.47 18.84
C ALA A 885 6.07 -11.89 17.75
N GLY A 886 5.55 -10.70 18.01
CA GLY A 886 4.66 -9.93 17.13
C GLY A 886 5.39 -8.81 16.38
N ALA A 887 4.66 -8.08 15.54
CA ALA A 887 5.25 -7.19 14.54
C ALA A 887 6.18 -6.10 15.11
N LEU A 888 5.85 -5.48 16.25
CA LEU A 888 6.69 -4.44 16.88
C LEU A 888 7.94 -5.03 17.54
N VAL A 889 7.84 -6.21 18.16
CA VAL A 889 8.97 -6.91 18.80
C VAL A 889 9.98 -7.37 17.74
N LEU A 890 9.47 -7.93 16.63
CA LEU A 890 10.28 -8.31 15.48
C LEU A 890 10.92 -7.07 14.80
N SER A 891 10.25 -5.91 14.81
CA SER A 891 10.75 -4.65 14.23
C SER A 891 11.54 -3.75 15.20
N ASP A 892 11.93 -4.21 16.39
CA ASP A 892 12.70 -3.35 17.31
C ASP A 892 14.02 -2.87 16.68
N ARG A 893 14.47 -1.65 16.99
CA ARG A 893 15.56 -0.95 16.28
C ARG A 893 15.33 -0.89 14.74
N GLY A 894 14.07 -0.74 14.34
CA GLY A 894 13.59 -0.94 12.96
C GLY A 894 12.34 -0.12 12.60
N VAL A 895 11.52 -0.65 11.66
CA VAL A 895 10.35 0.04 11.10
C VAL A 895 9.09 -0.84 11.08
N ALA A 896 7.91 -0.30 11.44
CA ALA A 896 6.61 -1.02 11.42
C ALA A 896 5.47 -0.30 10.61
N CYS A 897 4.57 -1.05 9.94
CA CYS A 897 3.30 -0.70 9.21
C CYS A 897 1.95 -0.81 10.00
N LEU A 898 0.83 -0.04 9.82
CA LEU A 898 -0.58 -0.39 10.32
C LEU A 898 -1.80 0.19 9.51
N HIS A 899 -3.03 0.22 10.08
CA HIS A 899 -4.36 0.70 9.56
C HIS A 899 -5.31 1.09 10.76
N GLY A 900 -6.54 1.67 10.63
CA GLY A 900 -7.32 2.23 11.80
C GLY A 900 -8.89 2.24 12.05
N ASP A 901 -9.80 1.38 11.54
CA ASP A 901 -11.28 1.42 11.86
C ASP A 901 -11.72 0.42 12.96
N SER A 902 -11.35 0.63 14.23
CA SER A 902 -11.67 -0.30 15.34
C SER A 902 -12.77 0.20 16.32
N LYS A 903 -13.25 -0.64 17.26
CA LYS A 903 -14.27 -0.30 18.30
C LYS A 903 -13.76 -0.54 19.73
N VAL A 904 -14.30 0.19 20.73
CA VAL A 904 -13.89 0.16 22.16
C VAL A 904 -15.05 0.46 23.13
N LEU A 905 -14.87 0.21 24.44
CA LEU A 905 -15.83 0.45 25.54
C LEU A 905 -15.28 1.54 26.50
N ILE A 906 -16.05 2.60 26.77
CA ILE A 906 -15.62 3.78 27.55
C ILE A 906 -16.78 4.32 28.40
N ASP A 907 -16.53 4.65 29.68
CA ASP A 907 -17.52 5.19 30.64
C ASP A 907 -18.84 4.36 30.69
N ASN A 908 -18.72 3.03 30.59
CA ASN A 908 -19.83 2.08 30.44
C ASN A 908 -20.69 2.20 29.15
N GLU A 909 -20.30 3.02 28.18
CA GLU A 909 -20.94 3.11 26.85
C GLU A 909 -20.06 2.48 25.74
N ILE A 910 -20.70 1.87 24.74
CA ILE A 910 -20.03 1.20 23.60
C ILE A 910 -20.01 2.13 22.39
N VAL A 911 -18.82 2.37 21.85
CA VAL A 911 -18.54 3.44 20.88
C VAL A 911 -17.48 3.01 19.86
N SER A 912 -17.40 3.68 18.71
CA SER A 912 -16.30 3.41 17.76
C SER A 912 -15.06 4.22 18.16
N ILE A 913 -13.87 3.69 17.89
CA ILE A 913 -12.62 4.41 18.21
C ILE A 913 -12.51 5.72 17.41
N GLY A 914 -13.22 5.80 16.27
CA GLY A 914 -13.37 7.00 15.47
C GLY A 914 -14.51 7.94 15.90
N SER A 915 -15.49 7.51 16.70
CA SER A 915 -16.61 8.36 17.18
C SER A 915 -16.33 9.01 18.53
N LEU A 916 -15.48 8.40 19.34
CA LEU A 916 -14.85 9.06 20.51
C LEU A 916 -13.89 10.18 20.11
N PHE A 917 -13.63 10.33 18.82
CA PHE A 917 -12.70 11.31 18.29
C PHE A 917 -13.40 12.65 18.01
N ASP A 918 -13.33 13.57 18.98
CA ASP A 918 -13.86 14.93 18.83
C ASP A 918 -12.87 15.81 18.02
N GLU A 919 -13.19 16.07 16.74
CA GLU A 919 -12.40 16.95 15.88
C GLU A 919 -12.23 18.39 16.44
N GLN A 920 -13.15 18.88 17.29
CA GLN A 920 -13.08 20.23 17.87
C GLN A 920 -12.23 20.29 19.15
N ARG A 921 -12.08 19.18 19.88
CA ARG A 921 -11.20 19.06 21.06
C ARG A 921 -9.86 18.39 20.76
N SER A 922 -9.71 17.80 19.58
CA SER A 922 -8.46 17.18 19.16
C SER A 922 -7.32 18.18 18.97
N PHE A 923 -6.11 17.77 19.35
CA PHE A 923 -4.88 18.44 18.96
C PHE A 923 -4.06 17.54 18.04
N ARG A 924 -3.34 18.16 17.11
CA ARG A 924 -2.46 17.46 16.17
C ARG A 924 -1.11 17.26 16.81
N ALA A 925 -0.78 16.02 17.14
CA ALA A 925 0.50 15.65 17.72
C ALA A 925 1.22 14.66 16.81
N LEU A 926 2.51 14.89 16.55
CA LEU A 926 3.32 13.92 15.82
C LEU A 926 3.61 12.72 16.72
N SER A 927 3.11 11.55 16.33
CA SER A 927 3.37 10.29 17.02
C SER A 927 3.54 9.19 15.98
N GLY A 928 4.79 9.00 15.54
CA GLY A 928 5.16 8.13 14.41
C GLY A 928 5.22 8.84 13.04
N GLY A 929 5.37 10.17 13.00
CA GLY A 929 5.49 10.93 11.74
C GLY A 929 4.19 11.11 10.96
N GLU A 930 3.04 10.64 11.46
CA GLU A 930 1.73 11.04 10.95
C GLU A 930 1.17 12.26 11.69
N VAL A 931 0.34 13.02 10.99
CA VAL A 931 -0.66 13.88 11.63
C VAL A 931 -1.75 12.97 12.16
N VAL A 932 -1.48 12.42 13.34
CA VAL A 932 -2.46 11.68 14.12
C VAL A 932 -3.11 12.71 15.02
N GLU A 933 -4.38 12.95 14.73
CA GLU A 933 -5.22 13.78 15.57
C GLU A 933 -5.39 12.97 16.87
N ILE A 934 -5.02 13.58 17.99
CA ILE A 934 -5.07 12.99 19.32
C ILE A 934 -6.12 13.76 20.13
N CYS A 935 -6.99 13.01 20.81
CA CYS A 935 -7.89 13.56 21.80
C CYS A 935 -7.56 12.90 23.15
N GLU A 936 -7.21 13.72 24.14
CA GLU A 936 -7.17 13.25 25.52
C GLU A 936 -8.60 13.04 26.01
N LEU A 937 -8.86 11.85 26.56
CA LEU A 937 -10.14 11.50 27.14
C LEU A 937 -9.91 11.09 28.59
N ASN A 938 -10.41 11.93 29.50
CA ASN A 938 -10.27 11.76 30.93
C ASN A 938 -11.40 10.88 31.48
N VAL A 939 -11.51 9.71 30.88
CA VAL A 939 -12.61 8.75 30.96
C VAL A 939 -12.16 7.48 31.66
N ASN A 940 -13.09 6.78 32.30
CA ASN A 940 -12.85 5.48 32.90
C ASN A 940 -13.07 4.40 31.83
N THR A 941 -12.04 3.59 31.57
CA THR A 941 -12.14 2.38 30.76
C THR A 941 -12.01 1.15 31.66
N ILE A 942 -12.39 -0.02 31.16
CA ILE A 942 -12.36 -1.26 31.95
C ILE A 942 -11.23 -2.14 31.45
N SER A 943 -10.26 -2.39 32.33
CA SER A 943 -9.21 -3.38 32.13
C SER A 943 -9.50 -4.66 32.92
N MET A 944 -8.78 -5.73 32.62
CA MET A 944 -8.63 -6.88 33.52
C MET A 944 -7.25 -6.85 34.15
N ASP A 945 -7.18 -7.12 35.46
CA ASP A 945 -5.93 -7.38 36.15
C ASP A 945 -5.44 -8.83 35.93
N SER A 946 -4.25 -9.15 36.45
CA SER A 946 -3.66 -10.49 36.38
C SER A 946 -4.40 -11.56 37.18
N SER A 947 -5.49 -11.21 37.89
CA SER A 947 -6.41 -12.13 38.56
C SER A 947 -7.76 -12.28 37.84
N LEU A 948 -7.88 -11.74 36.61
CA LEU A 948 -9.08 -11.76 35.76
C LEU A 948 -10.27 -10.97 36.34
N LYS A 949 -10.02 -10.05 37.27
CA LYS A 949 -11.04 -9.13 37.77
C LYS A 949 -11.08 -7.86 36.94
N THR A 950 -12.29 -7.37 36.71
CA THR A 950 -12.54 -6.11 36.02
C THR A 950 -12.18 -4.93 36.93
N THR A 951 -11.27 -4.09 36.47
CA THR A 951 -10.74 -2.93 37.20
C THR A 951 -10.94 -1.66 36.38
N PRO A 952 -11.39 -0.54 36.97
CA PRO A 952 -11.39 0.75 36.31
C PRO A 952 -9.95 1.22 36.06
N SER A 953 -9.63 1.50 34.79
CA SER A 953 -8.38 2.14 34.37
C SER A 953 -8.69 3.55 33.88
N ARG A 954 -7.91 4.54 34.32
CA ARG A 954 -8.18 5.96 34.08
C ARG A 954 -7.09 6.60 33.22
N SER A 955 -7.50 7.52 32.36
CA SER A 955 -6.72 8.17 31.31
C SER A 955 -6.51 7.29 30.07
N LEU A 956 -7.20 7.64 28.98
CA LEU A 956 -7.01 7.03 27.67
C LEU A 956 -6.72 8.10 26.60
N LEU A 957 -5.69 7.86 25.79
CA LEU A 957 -5.38 8.65 24.60
C LEU A 957 -6.03 8.01 23.38
N ILE A 958 -6.91 8.73 22.70
CA ILE A 958 -7.53 8.24 21.46
C ILE A 958 -6.93 8.90 20.25
N LYS A 959 -6.59 8.06 19.28
CA LYS A 959 -5.72 8.36 18.15
C LYS A 959 -6.41 7.89 16.87
N ARG A 960 -7.12 8.79 16.20
CA ARG A 960 -7.87 8.44 14.98
C ARG A 960 -6.92 8.27 13.80
N LYS A 961 -7.13 7.19 13.05
CA LYS A 961 -6.36 6.87 11.84
C LYS A 961 -7.28 6.19 10.82
N LYS A 962 -7.06 6.39 9.52
CA LYS A 962 -7.91 5.82 8.45
C LYS A 962 -7.76 4.31 8.26
N TYR A 963 -8.83 3.68 7.77
CA TYR A 963 -8.94 2.28 7.35
C TYR A 963 -9.98 2.17 6.22
N ASN A 964 -9.94 1.09 5.44
CA ASN A 964 -11.01 0.62 4.56
C ASN A 964 -10.89 -0.91 4.37
N GLY A 965 -11.92 -1.67 4.74
CA GLY A 965 -12.02 -3.12 4.52
C GLY A 965 -13.15 -3.76 5.36
N GLU A 966 -13.57 -4.98 5.02
CA GLU A 966 -14.70 -5.69 5.66
C GLU A 966 -14.58 -5.75 7.20
N ILE A 967 -15.69 -5.51 7.90
CA ILE A 967 -15.79 -5.53 9.38
C ILE A 967 -16.67 -6.72 9.81
N LEU A 968 -16.16 -7.59 10.67
CA LEU A 968 -16.89 -8.73 11.22
C LEU A 968 -17.92 -8.28 12.25
N GLU A 969 -19.16 -8.73 12.11
CA GLU A 969 -20.22 -8.59 13.12
C GLU A 969 -20.39 -9.91 13.89
N ILE A 970 -19.72 -10.03 15.04
CA ILE A 970 -19.84 -11.18 15.93
C ILE A 970 -21.08 -11.00 16.81
N THR A 971 -21.96 -12.00 16.86
CA THR A 971 -23.14 -12.04 17.75
C THR A 971 -22.92 -13.11 18.83
N LEU A 972 -23.08 -12.74 20.10
CA LEU A 972 -22.96 -13.62 21.26
C LEU A 972 -24.31 -14.23 21.63
N ALA A 973 -24.31 -15.42 22.21
CA ALA A 973 -25.53 -16.13 22.65
C ALA A 973 -26.34 -15.36 23.72
N SER A 974 -25.72 -14.40 24.42
CA SER A 974 -26.38 -13.45 25.33
C SER A 974 -27.16 -12.33 24.63
N GLY A 975 -27.16 -12.29 23.29
CA GLY A 975 -27.87 -11.29 22.46
C GLY A 975 -27.04 -10.08 22.04
N PHE A 976 -25.85 -9.89 22.61
CA PHE A 976 -24.96 -8.76 22.29
C PHE A 976 -24.21 -8.95 20.97
N LYS A 977 -23.83 -7.84 20.31
CA LYS A 977 -23.12 -7.84 19.02
C LYS A 977 -21.95 -6.86 19.02
N VAL A 978 -20.82 -7.25 18.44
CA VAL A 978 -19.65 -6.38 18.27
C VAL A 978 -19.17 -6.37 16.82
N LYS A 979 -18.81 -5.17 16.33
CA LYS A 979 -18.31 -4.95 14.96
C LYS A 979 -16.85 -4.55 15.00
N VAL A 980 -15.96 -5.42 14.54
CA VAL A 980 -14.52 -5.24 14.63
C VAL A 980 -13.83 -5.69 13.34
N THR A 981 -12.65 -5.15 13.05
CA THR A 981 -11.88 -5.60 11.90
C THR A 981 -11.46 -7.07 12.11
N PRO A 982 -11.29 -7.89 11.05
CA PRO A 982 -11.03 -9.33 11.17
C PRO A 982 -9.78 -9.68 11.98
N ASP A 983 -8.83 -8.74 12.04
CA ASP A 983 -7.54 -8.73 12.72
C ASP A 983 -7.57 -8.10 14.13
N HIS A 984 -8.71 -7.54 14.55
CA HIS A 984 -8.89 -7.05 15.91
C HIS A 984 -8.95 -8.22 16.89
N LYS A 985 -8.27 -8.09 18.03
CA LYS A 985 -8.14 -9.20 18.99
C LYS A 985 -9.17 -9.12 20.11
N LEU A 986 -9.76 -10.27 20.43
CA LEU A 986 -10.70 -10.52 21.51
C LEU A 986 -10.15 -11.68 22.35
N ILE A 987 -10.39 -11.70 23.65
CA ILE A 987 -9.83 -12.76 24.51
C ILE A 987 -10.72 -14.01 24.44
N ASP A 988 -10.16 -15.20 24.22
CA ASP A 988 -10.91 -16.47 24.18
C ASP A 988 -11.34 -16.91 25.59
N GLY A 989 -12.61 -17.27 25.75
CA GLY A 989 -13.23 -17.58 27.05
C GLY A 989 -12.71 -18.84 27.74
N ASN A 990 -12.09 -19.77 26.99
CA ASN A 990 -11.57 -21.03 27.52
C ASN A 990 -10.05 -21.02 27.74
N THR A 991 -9.30 -20.17 27.03
CA THR A 991 -7.83 -20.11 27.14
C THR A 991 -7.29 -18.80 27.72
N LEU A 992 -8.13 -17.75 27.79
CA LEU A 992 -7.77 -16.40 28.26
C LEU A 992 -6.68 -15.71 27.41
N GLU A 993 -6.46 -16.21 26.18
CA GLU A 993 -5.48 -15.67 25.22
C GLU A 993 -6.16 -14.75 24.18
N TRP A 994 -5.42 -13.77 23.67
CA TRP A 994 -5.90 -12.81 22.66
C TRP A 994 -5.97 -13.44 21.26
N LYS A 995 -7.18 -13.83 20.84
CA LYS A 995 -7.52 -14.48 19.58
C LYS A 995 -8.15 -13.48 18.61
N GLU A 996 -7.94 -13.64 17.31
CA GLU A 996 -8.50 -12.68 16.34
C GLU A 996 -9.99 -12.89 16.11
N ALA A 997 -10.73 -11.80 15.90
CA ALA A 997 -12.17 -11.81 15.67
C ALA A 997 -12.62 -12.78 14.56
N LYS A 998 -11.79 -12.96 13.53
CA LYS A 998 -12.02 -13.92 12.42
C LYS A 998 -11.91 -15.40 12.79
N GLU A 999 -11.37 -15.72 13.97
CA GLU A 999 -11.00 -17.08 14.39
C GLU A 999 -12.00 -17.69 15.39
N PHE A 1000 -13.00 -16.91 15.81
CA PHE A 1000 -14.14 -17.39 16.58
C PHE A 1000 -15.21 -17.99 15.66
N LYS A 1001 -15.76 -19.14 16.06
CA LYS A 1001 -16.89 -19.82 15.39
C LYS A 1001 -18.15 -19.75 16.26
N GLU A 1002 -19.33 -19.97 15.67
CA GLU A 1002 -20.56 -20.09 16.46
C GLU A 1002 -20.43 -21.25 17.47
N GLY A 1003 -20.61 -20.93 18.75
CA GLY A 1003 -20.40 -21.84 19.88
C GLY A 1003 -19.07 -21.64 20.63
N ASP A 1004 -18.11 -20.88 20.09
CA ASP A 1004 -16.89 -20.52 20.83
C ASP A 1004 -17.18 -19.50 21.93
N PHE A 1005 -16.52 -19.65 23.07
CA PHE A 1005 -16.61 -18.70 24.19
C PHE A 1005 -15.61 -17.55 24.00
N ILE A 1006 -16.06 -16.33 24.28
CA ILE A 1006 -15.24 -15.11 24.29
C ILE A 1006 -15.29 -14.56 25.71
N VAL A 1007 -14.16 -14.10 26.27
CA VAL A 1007 -14.17 -13.45 27.59
C VAL A 1007 -14.96 -12.16 27.47
N ALA A 1008 -16.12 -12.16 28.12
CA ALA A 1008 -16.90 -10.97 28.39
C ALA A 1008 -16.89 -10.71 29.90
N PRO A 1009 -16.80 -9.45 30.35
CA PRO A 1009 -16.86 -9.13 31.77
C PRO A 1009 -18.21 -9.53 32.36
N LEU A 1010 -18.22 -10.51 33.28
CA LEU A 1010 -19.45 -11.07 33.89
C LEU A 1010 -20.22 -10.01 34.70
N LYS A 1011 -19.48 -9.10 35.33
CA LYS A 1011 -19.95 -7.83 35.86
C LYS A 1011 -18.98 -6.75 35.37
N LEU A 1012 -19.52 -5.64 34.86
CA LEU A 1012 -18.80 -4.37 34.85
C LEU A 1012 -18.45 -4.04 36.31
N PRO A 1013 -17.29 -3.41 36.61
CA PRO A 1013 -16.95 -3.06 37.98
C PRO A 1013 -18.08 -2.19 38.53
N GLU A 1014 -18.66 -2.58 39.67
CA GLU A 1014 -19.71 -1.79 40.30
C GLU A 1014 -19.14 -0.41 40.58
N ASN A 1015 -19.77 0.61 39.97
CA ASN A 1015 -19.39 1.98 40.22
C ASN A 1015 -19.72 2.25 41.68
N LYS A 1016 -18.70 2.36 42.54
CA LYS A 1016 -18.86 2.80 43.92
C LYS A 1016 -19.18 4.30 44.03
N GLU A 1017 -19.19 4.99 42.90
CA GLU A 1017 -19.80 6.30 42.76
C GLU A 1017 -21.25 6.10 42.32
N ASP A 1018 -22.16 6.28 43.28
CA ASP A 1018 -23.58 6.54 43.01
C ASP A 1018 -23.65 7.71 42.01
N ILE A 1019 -24.04 7.45 40.76
CA ILE A 1019 -24.31 8.52 39.81
C ILE A 1019 -25.65 9.12 40.20
N TYR A 1020 -25.61 10.15 41.04
CA TYR A 1020 -26.83 10.82 41.49
C TYR A 1020 -27.54 11.46 40.29
N LEU A 1021 -28.87 11.45 40.29
CA LEU A 1021 -29.69 12.02 39.21
C LEU A 1021 -29.28 13.47 38.88
N LEU A 1022 -28.79 14.20 39.89
CA LEU A 1022 -28.30 15.56 39.83
C LEU A 1022 -27.07 15.75 38.93
N ASP A 1023 -26.28 14.71 38.65
CA ASP A 1023 -25.09 14.75 37.79
C ASP A 1023 -25.43 14.53 36.31
N ILE A 1024 -26.57 13.89 36.03
CA ILE A 1024 -27.03 13.53 34.68
C ILE A 1024 -28.01 14.57 34.10
N ILE A 1025 -28.76 15.28 34.94
CA ILE A 1025 -29.75 16.27 34.46
C ILE A 1025 -29.10 17.54 33.88
N PRO A 1026 -29.63 18.10 32.77
CA PRO A 1026 -29.11 19.33 32.17
C PRO A 1026 -29.13 20.53 33.13
N ASP A 1027 -28.07 21.33 33.12
CA ASP A 1027 -27.87 22.46 34.04
C ASP A 1027 -29.01 23.49 34.06
N ASN A 1028 -29.75 23.61 32.96
CA ASN A 1028 -30.87 24.54 32.80
C ASN A 1028 -32.21 24.02 33.35
N TRP A 1029 -32.33 22.72 33.68
CA TRP A 1029 -33.55 22.12 34.23
C TRP A 1029 -33.86 22.65 35.63
N LEU A 1030 -35.14 22.81 35.93
CA LEU A 1030 -35.64 23.40 37.17
C LEU A 1030 -36.03 22.31 38.16
N VAL A 1031 -35.20 22.11 39.18
CA VAL A 1031 -35.40 21.18 40.29
C VAL A 1031 -36.26 21.84 41.37
N ILE A 1032 -37.33 21.16 41.81
CA ILE A 1032 -38.12 21.53 42.98
C ILE A 1032 -37.67 20.66 44.14
N LEU A 1033 -36.96 21.23 45.12
CA LEU A 1033 -36.62 20.51 46.34
C LEU A 1033 -37.85 20.36 47.25
N GLY A 1034 -38.04 19.16 47.78
CA GLY A 1034 -39.04 18.82 48.79
C GLY A 1034 -38.79 19.49 50.15
N LYS A 1035 -39.72 19.33 51.10
CA LYS A 1035 -39.60 19.93 52.44
C LYS A 1035 -38.42 19.37 53.23
N GLU A 1036 -38.19 18.06 53.16
CA GLU A 1036 -37.15 17.37 53.93
C GLU A 1036 -35.75 17.69 53.39
N GLU A 1037 -35.56 17.57 52.07
CA GLU A 1037 -34.35 17.98 51.35
C GLU A 1037 -33.96 19.44 51.65
N LYS A 1038 -34.94 20.37 51.68
CA LYS A 1038 -34.73 21.77 52.08
C LYS A 1038 -34.28 21.90 53.53
N MET A 1039 -34.82 21.11 54.45
CA MET A 1039 -34.38 21.11 55.86
C MET A 1039 -32.99 20.52 56.04
N GLU A 1040 -32.63 19.48 55.29
CA GLU A 1040 -31.30 18.87 55.35
C GLU A 1040 -30.24 19.82 54.77
N LEU A 1041 -30.47 20.37 53.57
CA LEU A 1041 -29.58 21.33 52.94
C LEU A 1041 -29.43 22.60 53.80
N LYS A 1042 -30.51 23.08 54.42
CA LYS A 1042 -30.46 24.19 55.39
C LYS A 1042 -29.60 23.85 56.62
N ARG A 1043 -29.70 22.63 57.16
CA ARG A 1043 -28.85 22.16 58.28
C ARG A 1043 -27.37 22.12 57.86
N LYS A 1044 -27.05 21.52 56.71
CA LYS A 1044 -25.68 21.44 56.20
C LYS A 1044 -25.09 22.83 55.90
N ILE A 1045 -25.84 23.77 55.31
CA ILE A 1045 -25.36 25.14 55.07
C ILE A 1045 -25.05 25.86 56.38
N LEU A 1046 -25.92 25.76 57.40
CA LEU A 1046 -25.72 26.39 58.70
C LEU A 1046 -24.59 25.75 59.53
N ALA A 1047 -24.15 24.53 59.20
CA ALA A 1047 -22.97 23.92 59.77
C ALA A 1047 -21.65 24.48 59.18
N THR A 1048 -21.69 25.02 57.96
CA THR A 1048 -20.49 25.52 57.24
C THR A 1048 -20.42 27.05 57.14
N TYR A 1049 -21.55 27.75 57.27
CA TYR A 1049 -21.69 29.21 57.14
C TYR A 1049 -22.44 29.77 58.34
N LYS A 1050 -22.03 30.95 58.86
CA LYS A 1050 -22.60 31.52 60.10
C LYS A 1050 -24.08 31.87 59.96
N SER A 1051 -24.55 32.11 58.74
CA SER A 1051 -25.98 32.29 58.44
C SER A 1051 -26.31 31.94 56.99
N LEU A 1052 -27.59 31.65 56.71
CA LEU A 1052 -28.07 31.52 55.33
C LEU A 1052 -27.84 32.79 54.49
N SER A 1053 -27.87 33.97 55.11
CA SER A 1053 -27.62 35.25 54.41
C SER A 1053 -26.19 35.37 53.90
N GLU A 1054 -25.21 34.84 54.64
CA GLU A 1054 -23.80 34.80 54.21
C GLU A 1054 -23.63 33.90 52.98
N PHE A 1055 -24.16 32.67 53.05
CA PHE A 1055 -24.17 31.72 51.94
C PHE A 1055 -24.86 32.29 50.70
N ASN A 1056 -26.08 32.83 50.85
CA ASN A 1056 -26.86 33.40 49.76
C ASN A 1056 -26.15 34.57 49.07
N ARG A 1057 -25.45 35.42 49.84
CA ARG A 1057 -24.68 36.55 49.29
C ARG A 1057 -23.41 36.08 48.58
N LYS A 1058 -22.72 35.05 49.10
CA LYS A 1058 -21.49 34.50 48.50
C LYS A 1058 -21.75 33.77 47.17
N TYR A 1059 -22.83 32.99 47.09
CA TYR A 1059 -23.15 32.17 45.90
C TYR A 1059 -24.25 32.77 45.00
N ASN A 1060 -24.65 34.02 45.28
CA ASN A 1060 -25.66 34.77 44.53
C ASN A 1060 -26.96 33.97 44.32
N VAL A 1061 -27.53 33.54 45.45
CA VAL A 1061 -28.76 32.74 45.55
C VAL A 1061 -29.84 33.57 46.24
N SER A 1062 -31.09 33.46 45.80
CA SER A 1062 -32.21 34.20 46.41
C SER A 1062 -32.38 33.83 47.88
N LYS A 1063 -32.74 34.81 48.72
CA LYS A 1063 -33.09 34.58 50.13
C LYS A 1063 -34.16 33.51 50.30
N ASP A 1064 -35.06 33.38 49.32
CA ASP A 1064 -36.21 32.46 49.36
C ASP A 1064 -35.93 31.06 48.79
N PHE A 1065 -34.68 30.73 48.48
CA PHE A 1065 -34.28 29.43 47.94
C PHE A 1065 -34.72 28.24 48.84
N LEU A 1066 -34.69 28.42 50.16
CA LEU A 1066 -35.03 27.38 51.15
C LEU A 1066 -36.38 27.60 51.86
N SER A 1067 -37.15 28.63 51.50
CA SER A 1067 -38.37 29.03 52.23
C SER A 1067 -39.70 28.72 51.52
N GLY A 1068 -39.71 28.40 50.21
CA GLY A 1068 -40.95 28.24 49.44
C GLY A 1068 -40.98 27.07 48.43
N LYS A 1069 -41.94 27.12 47.48
CA LYS A 1069 -42.00 26.23 46.30
C LYS A 1069 -40.95 26.59 45.22
N SER A 1070 -39.86 27.21 45.63
CA SER A 1070 -38.79 27.75 44.80
C SER A 1070 -38.13 26.65 43.95
N GLN A 1071 -38.11 26.87 42.64
CA GLN A 1071 -37.35 26.09 41.67
C GLN A 1071 -35.91 26.60 41.58
N ILE A 1072 -34.94 25.69 41.48
CA ILE A 1072 -33.53 26.03 41.22
C ILE A 1072 -33.04 25.32 39.96
N LYS A 1073 -32.21 26.01 39.17
CA LYS A 1073 -31.51 25.38 38.03
C LYS A 1073 -30.54 24.32 38.53
N ALA A 1074 -30.58 23.12 37.97
CA ALA A 1074 -29.75 21.98 38.37
C ALA A 1074 -28.26 22.34 38.45
N GLY A 1075 -27.73 23.08 37.48
CA GLY A 1075 -26.33 23.51 37.47
C GLY A 1075 -25.98 24.44 38.65
N LYS A 1076 -26.89 25.35 39.05
CA LYS A 1076 -26.70 26.17 40.26
C LYS A 1076 -26.76 25.31 41.53
N LEU A 1077 -27.62 24.31 41.59
CA LEU A 1077 -27.68 23.38 42.73
C LEU A 1077 -26.40 22.54 42.82
N ARG A 1078 -25.91 21.99 41.70
CA ARG A 1078 -24.68 21.19 41.60
C ARG A 1078 -23.46 22.01 42.06
N ILE A 1079 -23.28 23.24 41.57
CA ILE A 1079 -22.21 24.15 42.03
C ILE A 1079 -22.28 24.39 43.54
N ASN A 1080 -23.48 24.64 44.08
CA ASN A 1080 -23.66 24.93 45.50
C ASN A 1080 -23.39 23.71 46.40
N VAL A 1081 -23.73 22.50 45.95
CA VAL A 1081 -23.52 21.24 46.70
C VAL A 1081 -22.06 20.76 46.59
N LEU A 1082 -21.46 20.77 45.40
CA LEU A 1082 -20.04 20.38 45.22
C LEU A 1082 -19.10 21.26 46.07
N ASN A 1083 -19.29 22.58 46.07
CA ASN A 1083 -18.51 23.50 46.90
C ASN A 1083 -18.73 23.33 48.43
N MET A 1084 -19.80 22.64 48.84
CA MET A 1084 -19.97 22.21 50.24
C MET A 1084 -19.30 20.86 50.49
N ALA A 1085 -19.39 19.91 49.54
CA ALA A 1085 -18.72 18.61 49.62
C ALA A 1085 -17.19 18.75 49.69
N GLU A 1086 -16.57 19.56 48.83
CA GLU A 1086 -15.11 19.83 48.85
C GLU A 1086 -14.63 20.42 50.19
N ARG A 1087 -15.49 21.16 50.91
CA ARG A 1087 -15.19 21.70 52.26
C ARG A 1087 -15.52 20.74 53.39
N LEU A 1088 -16.35 19.73 53.14
CA LEU A 1088 -16.70 18.66 54.08
C LEU A 1088 -15.79 17.43 53.94
N GLN A 1089 -15.11 17.24 52.81
CA GLN A 1089 -14.11 16.19 52.57
C GLN A 1089 -12.85 16.26 53.48
N GLY A 1090 -12.83 17.15 54.48
CA GLY A 1090 -11.96 17.04 55.65
C GLY A 1090 -12.48 16.14 56.77
N LYS A 1091 -13.74 15.66 56.70
CA LYS A 1091 -14.38 14.71 57.64
C LYS A 1091 -15.43 13.84 56.93
N SER A 1092 -14.95 12.70 56.43
CA SER A 1092 -15.68 11.49 55.97
C SER A 1092 -16.99 11.72 55.21
#